data_AF-A0A413T9T0-F1
#
_entry.id   AF-A0A413T9T0-F1
#
_cell.length_a   1.000
_cell.length_b   1.000
_cell.length_c   1.000
_cell.angle_alpha   90.00
_cell.angle_beta   90.00
_cell.angle_gamma   90.00
#
_symmetry.space_group_name_H-M   'P 1'
#
loop_
_entity.id
_entity.type
_entity.pdbx_description
1 polymer ?
#
loop_
_entity_poly.entity_id
_entity_poly.type
_entity_poly.pdbx_seq_one_letter_code
_entity_poly.pdbx_strand_id
1 'polypeptide(L)'
;MDAREANCYIEGKTGEEKCSVCDKVLKENKVIPKLEHKYENNICKNCGRIENAKKGTEYSSYITEKLPIQVVEYTAPKTEKIIFECNNTRYWNSIGYLFDETNYSDEMLMDELEKYYSGDSDYISFKNYLAENEYGGGTGAPAIKYKVQKDKKYYLVIVPQENDYGEFTVTIDCPHDRTHVENKAIKTCSEGGYTGDVICDLCGKVVKHGENIEPDSEHNYINYKSIEPTCNEYGKRYLKCVNCGNEKVLEDEDGGYADHRYVLVNSVKATCTTDGYLGDSKCKYCGLENENQPENKVIKAYHDMDPEEIDSCLINDYKSVEATCEKEGYTGDVYCTICHKVIKEGKTIEKLEHSFKDGKCMECGADEEVVKSEKDSYYEISTFDQLITYLKNVESGISGKLINDIEFPENYDDEDDVIGRKTLKNSTFDGNGHKISGINSNGTQTKLFDDIYVSEIKDLEIECKEKEGGRGLGVYLADSTIDSKFTNCSITGNRIEIDGYCSAMIREAYASEFIHCINNADIIYNNDTQIVAGLVCEAENCIFDKCENNGNIATTKAYVVGGIIAQAKNCIIKDCINRGDITTYGYTAGIVAGVTNTDNRPCTTSITGCTNEGKVGSIAKGNHTYTAGICIIYNGSNGSTYADELIINNCVNNGEIEGDTVAGIIGNSSGNLKLSDCENNGAINGRYSAGGIAQCIENKNSSEAEVSNCINNGNVFGGEEAAGIIDYAEGITVTNCINNGNISSNGYVGGIFSYTSSVKGTGLVNNGKISGLEDIGGISAYDEGNSIFSKLYNTGVIDEENIGAQVSNLVKLGESSTGEELEEEHKHDYVALSTVTKATTEKDGYIEKRCKCGQTEKQPIKQIKSVDISNTKFEYTGNSITPTVTVNDTDDKVISSEYYTVTYRNKATGKAVNEVKEVGTYEVVVTFKDLYEGQVVKQIVVENTNKPSNPKTDNPNVGGKVSAKVTKPAKVKGVSAKNNKKKSLTVKWRKVNGVKGYQLRYATNKKMKKAKIITITKNKLVIKKLAKKKYYIQVCAYKVNSNGKKVKGKWSAKKAIKVKK
;
A
#
# COMPACT_ATOMS: atom_id res chain seq x y z
N MET A 1 -55.91 -13.05 5.54
CA MET A 1 -54.48 -12.73 5.68
C MET A 1 -54.12 -11.69 4.62
N ASP A 2 -53.15 -10.80 4.90
CA ASP A 2 -52.64 -9.76 3.95
C ASP A 2 -53.66 -8.66 3.56
N ALA A 3 -54.43 -8.16 4.53
CA ALA A 3 -55.29 -6.99 4.32
C ALA A 3 -54.53 -5.70 4.69
N ARG A 4 -54.43 -4.74 3.78
CA ARG A 4 -53.76 -3.45 4.00
C ARG A 4 -54.41 -2.31 3.22
N GLU A 5 -54.39 -1.10 3.77
CA GLU A 5 -54.93 0.08 3.08
C GLU A 5 -53.98 0.55 1.96
N ALA A 6 -54.54 1.14 0.90
CA ALA A 6 -53.74 1.76 -0.15
C ALA A 6 -53.18 3.09 0.34
N ASN A 7 -51.92 3.38 0.05
CA ASN A 7 -51.31 4.69 0.29
C ASN A 7 -50.63 5.20 -0.98
N CYS A 8 -49.82 6.26 -0.89
CA CYS A 8 -49.17 6.82 -2.08
C CYS A 8 -48.00 5.99 -2.63
N TYR A 9 -47.42 5.13 -1.81
CA TYR A 9 -46.24 4.33 -2.15
C TYR A 9 -46.62 2.89 -2.54
N ILE A 10 -47.62 2.31 -1.89
CA ILE A 10 -48.00 0.90 -2.06
C ILE A 10 -49.50 0.72 -2.34
N GLU A 11 -49.82 -0.32 -3.11
CA GLU A 11 -51.20 -0.75 -3.36
C GLU A 11 -51.83 -1.38 -2.11
N GLY A 12 -53.13 -1.11 -1.93
CA GLY A 12 -53.93 -1.73 -0.88
C GLY A 12 -54.40 -3.12 -1.29
N LYS A 13 -54.79 -3.92 -0.30
CA LYS A 13 -55.29 -5.28 -0.48
C LYS A 13 -56.51 -5.50 0.41
N THR A 14 -57.59 -6.02 -0.15
CA THR A 14 -58.80 -6.32 0.63
C THR A 14 -58.62 -7.50 1.60
N GLY A 15 -57.51 -8.22 1.48
CA GLY A 15 -57.21 -9.44 2.22
C GLY A 15 -57.86 -10.67 1.59
N GLU A 16 -57.18 -11.80 1.70
CA GLU A 16 -57.71 -13.11 1.32
C GLU A 16 -58.35 -13.79 2.54
N GLU A 17 -59.58 -14.30 2.39
CA GLU A 17 -60.19 -15.16 3.40
C GLU A 17 -60.07 -16.62 2.94
N LYS A 18 -59.38 -17.46 3.71
CA LYS A 18 -59.24 -18.90 3.46
C LYS A 18 -59.97 -19.69 4.54
N CYS A 19 -60.52 -20.84 4.18
CA CYS A 19 -61.07 -21.78 5.15
C CYS A 19 -59.94 -22.31 6.05
N SER A 20 -60.00 -22.09 7.36
CA SER A 20 -58.96 -22.49 8.33
C SER A 20 -58.72 -24.00 8.46
N VAL A 21 -59.56 -24.83 7.83
CA VAL A 21 -59.49 -26.30 7.88
C VAL A 21 -58.98 -26.90 6.57
N CYS A 22 -59.18 -26.24 5.42
CA CYS A 22 -58.84 -26.81 4.12
C CYS A 22 -58.17 -25.83 3.14
N ASP A 23 -57.78 -24.63 3.60
CA ASP A 23 -57.11 -23.56 2.85
C ASP A 23 -57.79 -23.08 1.56
N LYS A 24 -59.03 -23.50 1.32
CA LYS A 24 -59.80 -23.04 0.16
C LYS A 24 -60.12 -21.55 0.29
N VAL A 25 -59.80 -20.78 -0.74
CA VAL A 25 -60.10 -19.35 -0.85
C VAL A 25 -61.61 -19.14 -0.86
N LEU A 26 -62.11 -18.48 0.19
CA LEU A 26 -63.52 -18.11 0.37
C LEU A 26 -63.80 -16.72 -0.20
N LYS A 27 -62.80 -15.84 -0.20
CA LYS A 27 -62.85 -14.49 -0.75
C LYS A 27 -61.50 -14.11 -1.34
N GLU A 28 -61.51 -13.77 -2.63
CA GLU A 28 -60.29 -13.39 -3.35
C GLU A 28 -59.74 -12.06 -2.84
N ASN A 29 -58.41 -11.99 -2.75
CA ASN A 29 -57.72 -10.75 -2.45
C ASN A 29 -57.78 -9.82 -3.67
N LYS A 30 -58.38 -8.64 -3.52
CA LYS A 30 -58.43 -7.64 -4.59
C LYS A 30 -57.43 -6.54 -4.29
N VAL A 31 -56.68 -6.18 -5.32
CA VAL A 31 -55.75 -5.05 -5.32
C VAL A 31 -56.56 -3.75 -5.40
N ILE A 32 -56.28 -2.84 -4.46
CA ILE A 32 -56.78 -1.47 -4.45
C ILE A 32 -55.65 -0.59 -4.97
N PRO A 33 -55.82 0.12 -6.10
CA PRO A 33 -54.77 0.95 -6.67
C PRO A 33 -54.21 1.96 -5.66
N LYS A 34 -52.91 2.25 -5.76
CA LYS A 34 -52.26 3.27 -4.95
C LYS A 34 -52.93 4.64 -5.09
N LEU A 35 -52.87 5.44 -4.02
CA LEU A 35 -53.37 6.80 -4.03
C LEU A 35 -52.40 7.71 -4.78
N GLU A 36 -52.90 8.61 -5.61
CA GLU A 36 -52.05 9.65 -6.20
C GLU A 36 -51.60 10.65 -5.12
N HIS A 37 -50.40 11.20 -5.25
CA HIS A 37 -49.98 12.33 -4.40
C HIS A 37 -50.87 13.56 -4.69
N LYS A 38 -51.45 14.13 -3.64
CA LYS A 38 -52.29 15.34 -3.73
C LYS A 38 -51.79 16.38 -2.74
N TYR A 39 -51.10 17.40 -3.24
CA TYR A 39 -50.43 18.40 -2.41
C TYR A 39 -51.35 19.59 -2.09
N GLU A 40 -51.34 20.02 -0.83
CA GLU A 40 -51.84 21.32 -0.37
C GLU A 40 -50.78 21.92 0.53
N ASN A 41 -50.41 23.18 0.28
CA ASN A 41 -49.32 23.86 1.00
C ASN A 41 -48.03 23.01 1.07
N ASN A 42 -47.66 22.37 -0.04
CA ASN A 42 -46.48 21.50 -0.17
C ASN A 42 -46.51 20.19 0.63
N ILE A 43 -47.64 19.85 1.27
CA ILE A 43 -47.81 18.60 2.03
C ILE A 43 -48.83 17.72 1.31
N CYS A 44 -48.49 16.46 1.06
CA CYS A 44 -49.41 15.50 0.46
C CYS A 44 -50.51 15.13 1.46
N LYS A 45 -51.78 15.38 1.12
CA LYS A 45 -52.94 15.03 1.96
C LYS A 45 -53.09 13.53 2.22
N ASN A 46 -52.54 12.70 1.34
CA ASN A 46 -52.73 11.25 1.38
C ASN A 46 -51.62 10.52 2.12
N CYS A 47 -50.41 11.09 2.20
CA CYS A 47 -49.25 10.41 2.81
C CYS A 47 -48.31 11.32 3.59
N GLY A 48 -48.68 12.57 3.86
CA GLY A 48 -47.83 13.50 4.61
C GLY A 48 -46.56 13.98 3.89
N ARG A 49 -46.15 13.39 2.76
CA ARG A 49 -44.95 13.77 1.99
C ARG A 49 -44.83 15.28 1.82
N ILE A 50 -43.69 15.83 2.21
CA ILE A 50 -43.39 17.26 2.08
C ILE A 50 -42.56 17.43 0.79
N GLU A 51 -43.08 18.19 -0.17
CA GLU A 51 -42.39 18.49 -1.43
C GLU A 51 -41.88 19.93 -1.44
N ASN A 52 -40.70 20.20 -1.98
CA ASN A 52 -40.14 21.56 -2.05
C ASN A 52 -40.09 22.25 -0.67
N ALA A 53 -39.63 21.52 0.35
CA ALA A 53 -39.39 22.06 1.68
C ALA A 53 -38.48 23.29 1.62
N LYS A 54 -38.74 24.29 2.47
CA LYS A 54 -38.00 25.56 2.49
C LYS A 54 -37.20 25.70 3.77
N LYS A 55 -35.98 26.22 3.61
CA LYS A 55 -35.12 26.56 4.74
C LYS A 55 -35.80 27.62 5.63
N GLY A 56 -35.75 27.43 6.94
CA GLY A 56 -36.38 28.28 7.97
C GLY A 56 -37.90 28.13 8.08
N THR A 57 -38.49 27.09 7.47
CA THR A 57 -39.91 26.75 7.61
C THR A 57 -40.03 25.46 8.40
N GLU A 58 -40.88 25.45 9.42
CA GLU A 58 -41.22 24.27 10.19
C GLU A 58 -42.44 23.57 9.55
N TYR A 59 -42.37 22.25 9.41
CA TYR A 59 -43.43 21.42 8.86
C TYR A 59 -43.87 20.40 9.88
N SER A 60 -45.17 20.31 10.19
CA SER A 60 -45.71 19.21 11.00
C SER A 60 -45.92 17.96 10.14
N SER A 61 -45.57 16.80 10.67
CA SER A 61 -45.71 15.51 10.02
C SER A 61 -45.98 14.40 11.03
N TYR A 62 -46.30 13.21 10.54
CA TYR A 62 -46.58 12.05 11.36
C TYR A 62 -46.20 10.75 10.66
N ILE A 63 -45.95 9.71 11.45
CA ILE A 63 -45.81 8.33 11.01
C ILE A 63 -46.83 7.48 11.78
N THR A 64 -47.39 6.46 11.15
CA THR A 64 -48.34 5.52 11.78
C THR A 64 -48.07 4.10 11.32
N GLU A 65 -48.62 3.09 11.99
CA GLU A 65 -48.58 1.69 11.54
C GLU A 65 -49.07 1.51 10.08
N LYS A 66 -50.08 2.26 9.66
CA LYS A 66 -50.63 2.22 8.30
C LYS A 66 -49.81 3.01 7.27
N LEU A 67 -48.89 3.84 7.74
CA LEU A 67 -47.99 4.66 6.93
C LEU A 67 -46.67 4.84 7.70
N PRO A 68 -45.83 3.78 7.76
CA PRO A 68 -44.62 3.73 8.57
C PRO A 68 -43.44 4.46 7.89
N ILE A 69 -43.73 5.46 7.05
CA ILE A 69 -42.70 6.20 6.32
C ILE A 69 -43.14 7.62 6.05
N GLN A 70 -42.19 8.54 6.15
CA GLN A 70 -42.36 9.94 5.79
C GLN A 70 -41.19 10.41 4.92
N VAL A 71 -41.48 11.27 3.93
CA VAL A 71 -40.46 11.80 3.01
C VAL A 71 -40.51 13.33 2.99
N VAL A 72 -39.33 13.95 3.08
CA VAL A 72 -39.13 15.40 2.96
C VAL A 72 -38.18 15.68 1.80
N GLU A 73 -38.69 16.29 0.73
CA GLU A 73 -37.91 16.71 -0.42
C GLU A 73 -37.43 18.15 -0.25
N TYR A 74 -36.12 18.37 -0.39
CA TYR A 74 -35.48 19.67 -0.33
C TYR A 74 -34.63 19.92 -1.57
N THR A 75 -34.85 21.06 -2.24
CA THR A 75 -33.98 21.53 -3.33
C THR A 75 -33.10 22.64 -2.80
N ALA A 76 -31.78 22.46 -2.86
CA ALA A 76 -30.84 23.40 -2.28
C ALA A 76 -30.66 24.67 -3.13
N PRO A 77 -30.99 25.87 -2.61
CA PRO A 77 -30.91 27.11 -3.38
C PRO A 77 -29.48 27.62 -3.55
N LYS A 78 -28.56 27.16 -2.70
CA LYS A 78 -27.13 27.45 -2.72
C LYS A 78 -26.36 26.27 -2.10
N THR A 79 -25.06 26.22 -2.34
CA THR A 79 -24.19 25.24 -1.67
C THR A 79 -23.93 25.73 -0.25
N GLU A 80 -24.39 24.98 0.75
CA GLU A 80 -24.22 25.32 2.18
C GLU A 80 -24.39 24.09 3.07
N LYS A 81 -23.92 24.16 4.33
CA LYS A 81 -24.25 23.17 5.36
C LYS A 81 -25.63 23.51 5.95
N ILE A 82 -26.51 22.53 5.99
CA ILE A 82 -27.84 22.62 6.62
C ILE A 82 -28.01 21.52 7.65
N ILE A 83 -28.96 21.70 8.55
CA ILE A 83 -29.50 20.64 9.39
C ILE A 83 -30.94 20.36 8.97
N PHE A 84 -31.27 19.09 8.80
CA PHE A 84 -32.63 18.58 8.84
C PHE A 84 -32.92 18.20 10.28
N GLU A 85 -33.60 19.07 11.00
CA GLU A 85 -33.89 18.89 12.42
C GLU A 85 -35.34 18.40 12.57
N CYS A 86 -35.50 17.21 13.14
CA CYS A 86 -36.80 16.70 13.50
C CYS A 86 -37.01 16.85 15.02
N ASN A 87 -38.22 17.24 15.44
CA ASN A 87 -38.58 17.31 16.86
C ASN A 87 -39.90 16.57 17.12
N ASN A 88 -39.86 15.58 18.00
CA ASN A 88 -41.04 14.79 18.31
C ASN A 88 -41.99 15.56 19.25
N THR A 89 -43.30 15.48 19.00
CA THR A 89 -44.29 16.12 19.88
C THR A 89 -44.47 15.37 21.21
N ARG A 90 -44.13 14.07 21.22
CA ARG A 90 -44.15 13.16 22.37
C ARG A 90 -43.00 12.16 22.23
N TYR A 91 -42.75 11.37 23.27
CA TYR A 91 -41.71 10.34 23.23
C TYR A 91 -42.06 9.24 22.20
N TRP A 92 -41.21 9.04 21.19
CA TRP A 92 -41.18 7.87 20.32
C TRP A 92 -39.83 7.79 19.57
N ASN A 93 -39.44 6.60 19.12
CA ASN A 93 -38.15 6.35 18.44
C ASN A 93 -38.29 6.34 16.90
N SER A 94 -37.33 6.97 16.21
CA SER A 94 -37.28 7.01 14.73
C SER A 94 -35.86 7.06 14.18
N ILE A 95 -35.75 6.70 12.90
CA ILE A 95 -34.50 6.72 12.12
C ILE A 95 -34.69 7.63 10.91
N GLY A 96 -33.70 8.50 10.65
CA GLY A 96 -33.65 9.35 9.47
C GLY A 96 -32.57 8.89 8.50
N TYR A 97 -32.93 8.79 7.20
CA TYR A 97 -32.01 8.49 6.10
C TYR A 97 -32.04 9.62 5.08
N LEU A 98 -30.88 10.17 4.72
CA LEU A 98 -30.76 11.23 3.72
C LEU A 98 -30.27 10.67 2.39
N PHE A 99 -30.94 10.99 1.29
CA PHE A 99 -30.55 10.61 -0.08
C PHE A 99 -30.40 11.83 -0.98
N ASP A 100 -29.67 11.68 -2.08
CA ASP A 100 -29.77 12.61 -3.23
C ASP A 100 -30.68 12.03 -4.33
N GLU A 101 -30.87 12.81 -5.39
CA GLU A 101 -31.63 12.42 -6.58
C GLU A 101 -31.10 11.17 -7.32
N THR A 102 -29.86 10.74 -7.07
CA THR A 102 -29.30 9.55 -7.73
C THR A 102 -29.60 8.27 -6.98
N ASN A 103 -29.71 8.35 -5.65
CA ASN A 103 -29.93 7.19 -4.78
C ASN A 103 -31.37 7.08 -4.27
N TYR A 104 -32.22 8.10 -4.47
CA TYR A 104 -33.62 8.07 -4.07
C TYR A 104 -34.55 7.62 -5.20
N SER A 105 -35.49 6.71 -4.90
CA SER A 105 -36.66 6.43 -5.74
C SER A 105 -37.86 6.03 -4.90
N ASP A 106 -39.08 6.30 -5.38
CA ASP A 106 -40.31 5.81 -4.71
C ASP A 106 -40.42 4.27 -4.78
N GLU A 107 -39.75 3.63 -5.74
CA GLU A 107 -39.66 2.15 -5.88
C GLU A 107 -38.88 1.53 -4.72
N MET A 108 -37.77 2.16 -4.30
CA MET A 108 -37.01 1.73 -3.11
C MET A 108 -37.87 1.73 -1.85
N LEU A 109 -38.75 2.72 -1.70
CA LEU A 109 -39.66 2.79 -0.55
C LEU A 109 -40.72 1.69 -0.62
N MET A 110 -41.21 1.39 -1.83
CA MET A 110 -42.19 0.34 -2.07
C MET A 110 -41.64 -1.03 -1.69
N ASP A 111 -40.41 -1.36 -2.10
CA ASP A 111 -39.77 -2.64 -1.82
C ASP A 111 -39.63 -2.91 -0.31
N GLU A 112 -39.22 -1.92 0.47
CA GLU A 112 -39.08 -2.09 1.93
C GLU A 112 -40.43 -2.10 2.65
N LEU A 113 -41.42 -1.32 2.19
CA LEU A 113 -42.78 -1.39 2.71
C LEU A 113 -43.44 -2.74 2.42
N GLU A 114 -43.16 -3.37 1.27
CA GLU A 114 -43.68 -4.70 0.94
C GLU A 114 -43.19 -5.77 1.92
N LYS A 115 -41.89 -5.77 2.22
CA LYS A 115 -41.29 -6.69 3.22
C LYS A 115 -41.84 -6.46 4.62
N TYR A 116 -42.02 -5.19 4.99
CA TYR A 116 -42.57 -4.81 6.29
C TYR A 116 -44.00 -5.32 6.45
N TYR A 117 -44.87 -5.11 5.44
CA TYR A 117 -46.26 -5.56 5.51
C TYR A 117 -46.46 -7.07 5.29
N SER A 118 -45.56 -7.75 4.60
CA SER A 118 -45.61 -9.21 4.44
C SER A 118 -45.16 -9.95 5.71
N GLY A 119 -44.47 -9.26 6.63
CA GLY A 119 -43.82 -9.86 7.79
C GLY A 119 -42.48 -10.53 7.43
N ASP A 120 -41.92 -10.25 6.24
CA ASP A 120 -40.57 -10.69 5.87
C ASP A 120 -39.48 -9.89 6.60
N SER A 121 -39.82 -8.70 7.12
CA SER A 121 -38.97 -7.87 7.99
C SER A 121 -39.79 -7.17 9.06
N ASP A 122 -39.29 -7.14 10.30
CA ASP A 122 -39.93 -6.45 11.43
C ASP A 122 -39.60 -4.94 11.49
N TYR A 123 -38.69 -4.45 10.63
CA TYR A 123 -38.29 -3.04 10.57
C TYR A 123 -38.01 -2.58 9.13
N ILE A 124 -38.05 -1.26 8.91
CA ILE A 124 -37.75 -0.62 7.62
C ILE A 124 -36.33 -0.06 7.68
N SER A 125 -35.46 -0.51 6.77
CA SER A 125 -34.09 -0.02 6.66
C SER A 125 -33.72 0.20 5.20
N PHE A 126 -32.81 1.15 4.95
CA PHE A 126 -32.39 1.49 3.59
C PHE A 126 -30.87 1.38 3.44
N LYS A 127 -30.40 1.29 2.19
CA LYS A 127 -28.97 1.27 1.82
C LYS A 127 -28.66 2.39 0.84
N ASN A 128 -27.37 2.71 0.67
CA ASN A 128 -26.90 3.75 -0.25
C ASN A 128 -27.41 5.18 0.09
N TYR A 129 -27.70 5.44 1.36
CA TYR A 129 -27.95 6.78 1.86
C TYR A 129 -26.64 7.58 1.95
N LEU A 130 -26.76 8.90 1.96
CA LEU A 130 -25.67 9.86 2.15
C LEU A 130 -25.31 10.05 3.62
N ALA A 131 -26.31 9.98 4.49
CA ALA A 131 -26.16 10.09 5.94
C ALA A 131 -27.36 9.41 6.62
N GLU A 132 -27.14 8.84 7.80
CA GLU A 132 -28.18 8.31 8.67
C GLU A 132 -28.02 8.87 10.09
N ASN A 133 -29.12 8.87 10.84
CA ASN A 133 -29.07 9.18 12.27
C ASN A 133 -30.16 8.39 13.01
N GLU A 134 -29.73 7.61 14.00
CA GLU A 134 -30.58 6.92 14.96
C GLU A 134 -30.56 7.69 16.29
N TYR A 135 -31.73 7.88 16.93
CA TYR A 135 -31.78 8.46 18.27
C TYR A 135 -32.65 7.63 19.20
N GLY A 136 -32.03 7.08 20.26
CA GLY A 136 -32.68 6.34 21.33
C GLY A 136 -32.79 7.18 22.61
N GLY A 137 -33.99 7.69 22.90
CA GLY A 137 -34.40 8.18 24.22
C GLY A 137 -34.68 9.69 24.37
N GLY A 138 -35.96 10.06 24.51
CA GLY A 138 -36.42 11.39 24.95
C GLY A 138 -37.43 12.04 24.01
N THR A 139 -37.45 13.39 23.94
CA THR A 139 -38.18 14.17 22.91
C THR A 139 -37.37 14.39 21.62
N GLY A 140 -36.17 13.80 21.52
CA GLY A 140 -35.28 13.95 20.37
C GLY A 140 -35.73 13.08 19.19
N ALA A 141 -35.65 13.63 17.97
CA ALA A 141 -35.92 12.93 16.71
C ALA A 141 -34.70 13.08 15.77
N PRO A 142 -34.66 12.39 14.61
CA PRO A 142 -33.51 12.39 13.73
C PRO A 142 -33.07 13.80 13.33
N ALA A 143 -31.79 14.11 13.54
CA ALA A 143 -31.19 15.38 13.18
C ALA A 143 -29.99 15.14 12.26
N ILE A 144 -30.14 15.42 10.96
CA ILE A 144 -29.09 15.16 9.96
C ILE A 144 -28.46 16.46 9.50
N LYS A 145 -27.16 16.62 9.76
CA LYS A 145 -26.35 17.71 9.20
C LYS A 145 -25.73 17.27 7.88
N TYR A 146 -25.89 18.06 6.82
CA TYR A 146 -25.33 17.71 5.51
C TYR A 146 -24.97 18.93 4.66
N LYS A 147 -23.91 18.83 3.84
CA LYS A 147 -23.55 19.87 2.87
C LYS A 147 -24.31 19.65 1.57
N VAL A 148 -25.33 20.47 1.37
CA VAL A 148 -26.10 20.45 0.13
C VAL A 148 -25.39 21.20 -0.98
N GLN A 149 -25.53 20.73 -2.21
CA GLN A 149 -25.01 21.37 -3.42
C GLN A 149 -26.11 22.19 -4.09
N LYS A 150 -25.78 23.40 -4.52
CA LYS A 150 -26.70 24.26 -5.25
C LYS A 150 -27.40 23.50 -6.40
N ASP A 151 -28.71 23.71 -6.51
CA ASP A 151 -29.61 23.17 -7.52
C ASP A 151 -29.79 21.63 -7.48
N LYS A 152 -29.23 20.94 -6.48
CA LYS A 152 -29.47 19.50 -6.25
C LYS A 152 -30.65 19.25 -5.31
N LYS A 153 -31.30 18.10 -5.52
CA LYS A 153 -32.38 17.59 -4.67
C LYS A 153 -31.89 16.58 -3.64
N TYR A 154 -32.47 16.67 -2.46
CA TYR A 154 -32.21 15.82 -1.31
C TYR A 154 -33.53 15.31 -0.74
N TYR A 155 -33.51 14.08 -0.23
CA TYR A 155 -34.68 13.38 0.29
C TYR A 155 -34.36 12.84 1.68
N LEU A 156 -34.97 13.42 2.71
CA LEU A 156 -34.95 12.86 4.05
C LEU A 156 -36.11 11.88 4.18
N VAL A 157 -35.81 10.62 4.41
CA VAL A 157 -36.76 9.55 4.66
C VAL A 157 -36.72 9.20 6.14
N ILE A 158 -37.87 9.29 6.81
CA ILE A 158 -38.00 9.02 8.24
C ILE A 158 -38.88 7.79 8.42
N VAL A 159 -38.43 6.86 9.26
CA VAL A 159 -39.10 5.60 9.56
C VAL A 159 -39.16 5.36 11.08
N PRO A 160 -40.14 4.58 11.56
CA PRO A 160 -40.20 4.20 12.97
C PRO A 160 -39.09 3.21 13.33
N GLN A 161 -38.62 3.25 14.56
CA GLN A 161 -37.85 2.15 15.14
C GLN A 161 -38.83 1.17 15.78
N GLU A 162 -38.87 -0.07 15.30
CA GLU A 162 -39.86 -1.08 15.69
C GLU A 162 -41.33 -0.62 15.44
N ASN A 163 -42.21 -0.79 16.43
CA ASN A 163 -43.64 -0.44 16.36
C ASN A 163 -43.96 0.90 17.04
N ASP A 164 -43.00 1.82 17.09
CA ASP A 164 -43.15 3.11 17.76
C ASP A 164 -43.46 4.21 16.74
N TYR A 165 -44.60 4.89 16.91
CA TYR A 165 -45.14 5.82 15.91
C TYR A 165 -45.52 7.14 16.56
N GLY A 166 -45.30 8.25 15.87
CA GLY A 166 -45.63 9.55 16.43
C GLY A 166 -45.68 10.71 15.45
N GLU A 167 -46.08 11.85 16.00
CA GLU A 167 -46.08 13.13 15.32
C GLU A 167 -44.78 13.87 15.62
N PHE A 168 -44.30 14.64 14.65
CA PHE A 168 -43.07 15.39 14.74
C PHE A 168 -43.11 16.62 13.85
N THR A 169 -42.19 17.54 14.10
CA THR A 169 -41.92 18.66 13.20
C THR A 169 -40.61 18.42 12.48
N VAL A 170 -40.48 18.94 11.25
CA VAL A 170 -39.23 18.95 10.49
C VAL A 170 -38.92 20.38 10.12
N THR A 171 -37.72 20.82 10.47
CA THR A 171 -37.18 22.12 10.10
C THR A 171 -35.87 21.94 9.37
N ILE A 172 -35.72 22.65 8.25
CA ILE A 172 -34.43 22.73 7.55
C ILE A 172 -33.84 24.08 7.90
N ASP A 173 -32.73 24.14 8.63
CA ASP A 173 -32.11 25.43 8.96
C ASP A 173 -30.57 25.39 8.92
N CYS A 174 -29.97 26.52 9.29
CA CYS A 174 -28.58 26.62 9.63
C CYS A 174 -28.28 25.74 10.85
N PRO A 175 -27.20 24.94 10.84
CA PRO A 175 -26.86 24.10 11.98
C PRO A 175 -26.35 24.90 13.19
N HIS A 176 -26.02 26.19 13.02
CA HIS A 176 -25.46 27.07 14.05
C HIS A 176 -24.16 26.56 14.71
N ASP A 177 -23.44 25.65 14.05
CA ASP A 177 -22.18 25.05 14.53
C ASP A 177 -21.02 26.06 14.71
N ARG A 178 -21.16 27.28 14.15
CA ARG A 178 -20.13 28.33 14.19
C ARG A 178 -20.72 29.63 14.69
N THR A 179 -20.22 30.11 15.83
CA THR A 179 -20.68 31.35 16.45
C THR A 179 -19.51 32.19 16.97
N HIS A 180 -19.73 33.50 17.04
CA HIS A 180 -18.87 34.44 17.76
C HIS A 180 -19.74 35.35 18.63
N VAL A 181 -19.10 36.12 19.52
CA VAL A 181 -19.80 37.04 20.42
C VAL A 181 -19.63 38.48 19.92
N GLU A 182 -20.74 39.17 19.63
CA GLU A 182 -20.76 40.60 19.30
C GLU A 182 -21.31 41.44 20.46
N ASN A 183 -21.09 42.75 20.42
CA ASN A 183 -21.64 43.73 21.37
C ASN A 183 -21.28 43.49 22.84
N LYS A 184 -20.26 42.66 23.12
CA LYS A 184 -19.75 42.45 24.46
C LYS A 184 -19.20 43.77 25.03
N ALA A 185 -19.88 44.30 26.03
CA ALA A 185 -19.49 45.52 26.72
C ALA A 185 -18.85 45.25 28.08
N ILE A 186 -19.09 44.07 28.66
CA ILE A 186 -18.50 43.69 29.93
C ILE A 186 -16.98 43.51 29.79
N LYS A 187 -16.22 44.28 30.59
CA LYS A 187 -14.76 44.17 30.72
C LYS A 187 -14.37 43.44 31.99
N THR A 188 -15.03 43.77 33.09
CA THR A 188 -14.84 43.16 34.41
C THR A 188 -16.19 42.92 35.08
N CYS A 189 -16.29 41.94 35.98
CA CYS A 189 -17.53 41.75 36.77
C CYS A 189 -17.78 42.92 37.74
N SER A 190 -16.74 43.66 38.14
CA SER A 190 -16.85 44.85 39.01
C SER A 190 -17.50 46.03 38.30
N GLU A 191 -17.20 46.26 37.02
CA GLU A 191 -17.80 47.35 36.24
C GLU A 191 -19.20 47.01 35.70
N GLY A 192 -19.56 45.72 35.69
CA GLY A 192 -20.77 45.23 35.03
C GLY A 192 -20.73 45.39 33.51
N GLY A 193 -21.80 44.98 32.85
CA GLY A 193 -21.99 45.17 31.41
C GLY A 193 -22.60 43.97 30.70
N TYR A 194 -22.80 44.14 29.40
CA TYR A 194 -23.44 43.14 28.55
C TYR A 194 -22.46 42.02 28.15
N THR A 195 -22.84 40.76 28.34
CA THR A 195 -22.00 39.59 28.00
C THR A 195 -21.83 39.38 26.49
N GLY A 196 -22.65 40.06 25.69
CA GLY A 196 -22.61 40.03 24.23
C GLY A 196 -23.53 38.96 23.64
N ASP A 197 -24.02 39.23 22.44
CA ASP A 197 -24.88 38.33 21.68
C ASP A 197 -24.04 37.26 21.00
N VAL A 198 -24.47 36.00 21.10
CA VAL A 198 -23.90 34.88 20.34
C VAL A 198 -24.50 34.94 18.94
N ILE A 199 -23.70 35.39 17.98
CA ILE A 199 -24.07 35.50 16.57
C ILE A 199 -23.54 34.28 15.83
N CYS A 200 -24.38 33.68 14.99
CA CYS A 200 -23.92 32.62 14.10
C CYS A 200 -23.21 33.19 12.88
N ASP A 201 -21.97 32.77 12.67
CA ASP A 201 -21.13 33.17 11.53
C ASP A 201 -21.73 32.72 10.19
N LEU A 202 -22.54 31.65 10.21
CA LEU A 202 -23.14 31.03 9.02
C LEU A 202 -24.32 31.83 8.49
N CYS A 203 -25.19 32.31 9.38
CA CYS A 203 -26.48 32.90 9.01
C CYS A 203 -26.64 34.35 9.49
N GLY A 204 -25.70 34.86 10.30
CA GLY A 204 -25.73 36.21 10.87
C GLY A 204 -26.84 36.44 11.90
N LYS A 205 -27.58 35.40 12.30
CA LYS A 205 -28.63 35.50 13.32
C LYS A 205 -28.01 35.43 14.71
N VAL A 206 -28.61 36.15 15.65
CA VAL A 206 -28.37 35.95 17.07
C VAL A 206 -28.95 34.59 17.46
N VAL A 207 -28.08 33.65 17.83
CA VAL A 207 -28.46 32.31 18.32
C VAL A 207 -28.86 32.38 19.79
N LYS A 208 -28.17 33.24 20.55
CA LYS A 208 -28.46 33.47 21.96
C LYS A 208 -28.14 34.91 22.32
N HIS A 209 -29.09 35.58 22.98
CA HIS A 209 -28.85 36.92 23.49
C HIS A 209 -27.92 36.91 24.69
N GLY A 210 -27.05 37.91 24.77
CA GLY A 210 -26.27 38.18 25.97
C GLY A 210 -27.15 38.60 27.15
N GLU A 211 -26.56 38.62 28.34
CA GLU A 211 -27.18 39.03 29.58
C GLU A 211 -26.47 40.28 30.11
N ASN A 212 -27.21 41.16 30.80
CA ASN A 212 -26.60 42.27 31.51
C ASN A 212 -26.17 41.82 32.90
N ILE A 213 -24.87 41.95 33.19
CA ILE A 213 -24.31 41.71 34.51
C ILE A 213 -24.24 43.03 35.26
N GLU A 214 -24.85 43.12 36.43
CA GLU A 214 -24.80 44.30 37.29
C GLU A 214 -23.36 44.54 37.82
N PRO A 215 -22.94 45.79 38.06
CA PRO A 215 -21.67 46.09 38.73
C PRO A 215 -21.53 45.35 40.06
N ASP A 216 -20.31 44.94 40.38
CA ASP A 216 -19.96 44.15 41.57
C ASP A 216 -20.69 42.79 41.69
N SER A 217 -21.23 42.26 40.59
CA SER A 217 -21.78 40.90 40.57
C SER A 217 -20.72 39.85 40.85
N GLU A 218 -21.11 38.77 41.53
CA GLU A 218 -20.22 37.63 41.75
C GLU A 218 -19.72 37.04 40.42
N HIS A 219 -18.45 36.67 40.40
CA HIS A 219 -17.85 36.02 39.25
C HIS A 219 -18.48 34.64 39.03
N ASN A 220 -19.09 34.43 37.87
CA ASN A 220 -19.52 33.12 37.42
C ASN A 220 -18.30 32.35 36.87
N TYR A 221 -17.65 31.58 37.74
CA TYR A 221 -16.46 30.81 37.42
C TYR A 221 -16.83 29.43 36.86
N ILE A 222 -16.28 29.10 35.69
CA ILE A 222 -16.23 27.73 35.20
C ILE A 222 -14.83 27.16 35.40
N ASN A 223 -14.77 25.86 35.59
CA ASN A 223 -13.51 25.13 35.60
C ASN A 223 -13.12 24.82 34.16
N TYR A 224 -12.03 25.42 33.69
CA TYR A 224 -11.55 25.24 32.32
C TYR A 224 -10.24 24.46 32.26
N LYS A 225 -9.66 24.11 33.42
CA LYS A 225 -8.47 23.26 33.49
C LYS A 225 -8.39 22.68 34.89
N SER A 226 -8.29 21.35 34.97
CA SER A 226 -8.01 20.66 36.22
C SER A 226 -6.66 19.99 36.10
N ILE A 227 -5.79 20.22 37.07
CA ILE A 227 -4.59 19.42 37.28
C ILE A 227 -4.91 18.49 38.43
N GLU A 228 -4.84 17.19 38.19
CA GLU A 228 -4.98 16.20 39.25
C GLU A 228 -3.86 16.36 40.30
N PRO A 229 -4.12 16.03 41.57
CA PRO A 229 -3.09 16.06 42.59
C PRO A 229 -1.93 15.15 42.22
N THR A 230 -0.73 15.58 42.59
CA THR A 230 0.47 14.74 42.56
C THR A 230 0.91 14.46 44.00
N CYS A 231 1.97 13.67 44.17
CA CYS A 231 2.53 13.40 45.49
C CYS A 231 3.17 14.61 46.18
N ASN A 232 3.39 15.72 45.45
CA ASN A 232 4.04 16.94 45.96
C ASN A 232 3.24 18.22 45.73
N GLU A 233 2.16 18.15 44.94
CA GLU A 233 1.30 19.31 44.64
C GLU A 233 -0.16 18.91 44.76
N TYR A 234 -0.97 19.77 45.38
CA TYR A 234 -2.42 19.62 45.41
C TYR A 234 -3.01 19.68 44.01
N GLY A 235 -4.17 19.06 43.86
CA GLY A 235 -4.97 19.23 42.65
C GLY A 235 -5.30 20.71 42.47
N LYS A 236 -5.16 21.22 41.26
CA LYS A 236 -5.42 22.63 40.96
C LYS A 236 -6.60 22.73 40.02
N ARG A 237 -7.61 23.49 40.43
CA ARG A 237 -8.73 23.88 39.55
C ARG A 237 -8.50 25.31 39.09
N TYR A 238 -8.28 25.45 37.80
CA TYR A 238 -8.14 26.74 37.15
C TYR A 238 -9.53 27.18 36.75
N LEU A 239 -10.00 28.20 37.46
CA LEU A 239 -11.31 28.76 37.27
C LEU A 239 -11.19 30.03 36.44
N LYS A 240 -11.98 30.13 35.38
CA LYS A 240 -12.09 31.34 34.56
C LYS A 240 -13.52 31.83 34.60
N CYS A 241 -13.68 33.12 34.86
CA CYS A 241 -14.99 33.71 34.84
C CYS A 241 -15.48 33.80 33.39
N VAL A 242 -16.62 33.18 33.08
CA VAL A 242 -17.20 33.19 31.71
C VAL A 242 -17.53 34.60 31.21
N ASN A 243 -17.79 35.51 32.15
CA ASN A 243 -18.24 36.86 31.84
C ASN A 243 -17.06 37.80 31.56
N CYS A 244 -16.08 37.87 32.46
CA CYS A 244 -14.98 38.84 32.38
C CYS A 244 -13.58 38.25 32.12
N GLY A 245 -13.44 36.92 32.09
CA GLY A 245 -12.15 36.28 31.87
C GLY A 245 -11.17 36.39 33.03
N ASN A 246 -11.57 36.91 34.20
CA ASN A 246 -10.76 36.86 35.41
C ASN A 246 -10.45 35.40 35.75
N GLU A 247 -9.20 35.12 36.10
CA GLU A 247 -8.71 33.78 36.39
C GLU A 247 -8.34 33.69 37.87
N LYS A 248 -8.76 32.60 38.51
CA LYS A 248 -8.32 32.23 39.85
C LYS A 248 -7.96 30.75 39.88
N VAL A 249 -6.94 30.41 40.65
CA VAL A 249 -6.54 29.03 40.89
C VAL A 249 -7.02 28.65 42.28
N LEU A 250 -7.72 27.54 42.39
CA LEU A 250 -8.01 26.91 43.68
C LEU A 250 -7.13 25.67 43.82
N GLU A 251 -6.42 25.59 44.93
CA GLU A 251 -5.75 24.37 45.36
C GLU A 251 -6.76 23.54 46.16
N ASP A 252 -6.92 22.27 45.77
CA ASP A 252 -7.79 21.31 46.43
C ASP A 252 -7.03 20.68 47.60
N GLU A 253 -6.94 21.43 48.72
CA GLU A 253 -6.28 20.99 49.94
C GLU A 253 -7.05 19.84 50.63
N ASP A 254 -8.38 19.80 50.47
CA ASP A 254 -9.27 18.79 51.07
C ASP A 254 -9.06 17.39 50.44
N GLY A 255 -8.74 17.34 49.15
CA GLY A 255 -8.41 16.11 48.42
C GLY A 255 -7.04 15.51 48.77
N GLY A 256 -6.14 16.29 49.39
CA GLY A 256 -4.80 15.86 49.76
C GLY A 256 -3.84 15.64 48.58
N TYR A 257 -2.63 15.18 48.89
CA TYR A 257 -1.67 14.74 47.87
C TYR A 257 -2.06 13.36 47.33
N ALA A 258 -1.83 13.12 46.04
CA ALA A 258 -2.01 11.79 45.47
C ALA A 258 -0.90 10.85 45.96
N ASP A 259 -1.22 9.55 46.05
CA ASP A 259 -0.21 8.54 46.37
C ASP A 259 0.91 8.51 45.32
N HIS A 260 2.13 8.14 45.75
CA HIS A 260 3.24 7.95 44.82
C HIS A 260 2.90 6.87 43.78
N ARG A 261 2.74 7.29 42.52
CA ARG A 261 2.62 6.36 41.39
C ARG A 261 3.99 6.04 40.83
N TYR A 262 4.50 4.86 41.15
CA TYR A 262 5.81 4.41 40.69
C TYR A 262 5.75 3.84 39.27
N VAL A 263 6.71 4.25 38.44
CA VAL A 263 6.94 3.74 37.09
C VAL A 263 8.42 3.37 36.94
N LEU A 264 8.72 2.47 36.02
CA LEU A 264 10.10 2.15 35.68
C LEU A 264 10.67 3.28 34.81
N VAL A 265 11.78 3.86 35.23
CA VAL A 265 12.54 4.86 34.45
C VAL A 265 13.94 4.36 34.14
N ASN A 266 14.56 4.89 33.09
CA ASN A 266 15.87 4.46 32.59
C ASN A 266 15.92 2.99 32.13
N SER A 267 14.77 2.38 31.82
CA SER A 267 14.74 1.01 31.29
C SER A 267 15.51 0.93 29.97
N VAL A 268 16.38 -0.07 29.85
CA VAL A 268 17.12 -0.40 28.64
C VAL A 268 16.71 -1.82 28.26
N LYS A 269 16.17 -2.04 27.06
CA LYS A 269 15.88 -3.43 26.63
C LYS A 269 17.18 -4.22 26.50
N ALA A 270 17.13 -5.50 26.85
CA ALA A 270 18.21 -6.41 26.52
C ALA A 270 18.32 -6.54 25.00
N THR A 271 19.53 -6.76 24.51
CA THR A 271 19.77 -7.15 23.11
C THR A 271 20.26 -8.59 23.09
N CYS A 272 20.50 -9.12 21.89
CA CYS A 272 21.10 -10.43 21.73
C CYS A 272 22.42 -10.61 22.49
N THR A 273 23.22 -9.55 22.62
CA THR A 273 24.60 -9.62 23.14
C THR A 273 24.87 -8.65 24.28
N THR A 274 23.87 -7.93 24.78
CA THR A 274 24.04 -6.92 25.81
C THR A 274 22.87 -6.97 26.77
N ASP A 275 23.20 -7.10 28.05
CA ASP A 275 22.23 -7.05 29.14
C ASP A 275 21.41 -5.76 29.07
N GLY A 276 20.11 -5.91 29.27
CA GLY A 276 19.18 -4.82 29.51
C GLY A 276 19.13 -4.44 30.99
N TYR A 277 18.36 -3.39 31.23
CA TYR A 277 18.06 -2.86 32.53
C TYR A 277 16.54 -2.66 32.64
N LEU A 278 15.90 -3.32 33.61
CA LEU A 278 14.45 -3.20 33.82
C LEU A 278 14.04 -1.77 34.18
N GLY A 279 14.96 -0.98 34.72
CA GLY A 279 14.74 0.40 35.14
C GLY A 279 14.67 0.56 36.65
N ASP A 280 14.72 1.80 37.08
CA ASP A 280 14.50 2.19 38.47
C ASP A 280 13.02 2.47 38.70
N SER A 281 12.43 1.87 39.73
CA SER A 281 11.06 2.20 40.12
C SER A 281 11.08 3.57 40.81
N LYS A 282 10.66 4.61 40.09
CA LYS A 282 10.61 5.99 40.59
C LYS A 282 9.21 6.55 40.46
N CYS A 283 8.80 7.37 41.42
CA CYS A 283 7.52 8.05 41.35
C CYS A 283 7.51 8.92 40.10
N LYS A 284 6.54 8.71 39.20
CA LYS A 284 6.43 9.45 37.95
C LYS A 284 6.28 10.97 38.14
N TYR A 285 5.88 11.39 39.34
CA TYR A 285 5.62 12.79 39.66
C TYR A 285 6.80 13.48 40.36
N CYS A 286 7.41 12.87 41.38
CA CYS A 286 8.49 13.52 42.15
C CYS A 286 9.88 12.89 41.99
N GLY A 287 9.98 11.78 41.26
CA GLY A 287 11.24 11.05 41.10
C GLY A 287 11.73 10.31 42.34
N LEU A 288 10.95 10.28 43.44
CA LEU A 288 11.28 9.52 44.65
C LEU A 288 11.41 8.04 44.30
N GLU A 289 12.48 7.42 44.76
CA GLU A 289 12.72 6.00 44.54
C GLU A 289 11.76 5.17 45.38
N ASN A 290 11.12 4.18 44.76
CA ASN A 290 10.29 3.22 45.47
C ASN A 290 11.14 2.43 46.45
N GLU A 291 10.70 2.28 47.70
CA GLU A 291 11.35 1.43 48.69
C GLU A 291 11.39 -0.05 48.24
N ASN A 292 10.37 -0.46 47.46
CA ASN A 292 10.28 -1.78 46.85
C ASN A 292 10.80 -1.72 45.41
N GLN A 293 12.12 -1.59 45.25
CA GLN A 293 12.76 -1.72 43.95
C GLN A 293 12.55 -3.14 43.38
N PRO A 294 12.47 -3.30 42.05
CA PRO A 294 12.42 -4.62 41.43
C PRO A 294 13.63 -5.45 41.85
N GLU A 295 13.40 -6.67 42.31
CA GLU A 295 14.46 -7.65 42.51
C GLU A 295 15.02 -8.05 41.13
N ASN A 296 16.35 -8.05 40.99
CA ASN A 296 17.07 -8.38 39.76
C ASN A 296 16.81 -7.42 38.57
N LYS A 297 17.37 -6.20 38.66
CA LYS A 297 17.22 -5.15 37.63
C LYS A 297 17.93 -5.44 36.30
N VAL A 298 18.87 -6.38 36.27
CA VAL A 298 19.63 -6.73 35.07
C VAL A 298 18.82 -7.76 34.29
N ILE A 299 18.42 -7.40 33.08
CA ILE A 299 17.80 -8.33 32.12
C ILE A 299 18.96 -8.92 31.32
N LYS A 300 19.18 -10.23 31.37
CA LYS A 300 20.30 -10.85 30.65
C LYS A 300 20.19 -10.67 29.13
N ALA A 301 21.33 -10.58 28.46
CA ALA A 301 21.38 -10.65 26.99
C ALA A 301 20.71 -11.94 26.50
N TYR A 302 20.01 -11.90 25.37
CA TYR A 302 19.23 -13.07 24.92
C TYR A 302 20.08 -14.32 24.64
N HIS A 303 21.36 -14.17 24.29
CA HIS A 303 22.28 -15.30 24.12
C HIS A 303 22.81 -15.90 25.44
N ASP A 304 22.66 -15.17 26.55
CA ASP A 304 23.17 -15.54 27.88
C ASP A 304 22.03 -15.97 28.84
N MET A 305 20.78 -15.99 28.36
CA MET A 305 19.61 -16.42 29.12
C MET A 305 19.54 -17.96 29.21
N ASP A 306 19.02 -18.47 30.33
CA ASP A 306 18.81 -19.91 30.52
C ASP A 306 17.66 -20.39 29.59
N PRO A 307 17.85 -21.47 28.80
CA PRO A 307 16.79 -22.04 27.96
C PRO A 307 15.51 -22.44 28.70
N GLU A 308 15.56 -22.62 30.02
CA GLU A 308 14.39 -22.94 30.85
C GLU A 308 13.57 -21.69 31.27
N GLU A 309 14.11 -20.47 31.15
CA GLU A 309 13.47 -19.23 31.62
C GLU A 309 12.64 -18.49 30.56
N ILE A 310 12.91 -18.72 29.27
CA ILE A 310 12.12 -18.24 28.12
C ILE A 310 12.12 -19.40 27.14
N ASP A 311 10.97 -19.76 26.57
CA ASP A 311 10.91 -20.63 25.39
C ASP A 311 12.03 -20.17 24.44
N SER A 312 13.09 -20.94 24.20
CA SER A 312 14.41 -20.34 23.86
C SER A 312 14.45 -19.60 22.52
N CYS A 313 14.82 -18.31 22.48
CA CYS A 313 15.10 -17.57 21.24
C CYS A 313 16.27 -18.12 20.39
N LEU A 314 16.87 -19.21 20.88
CA LEU A 314 17.88 -20.01 20.22
C LEU A 314 17.23 -21.32 19.74
N ILE A 315 17.40 -21.61 18.46
CA ILE A 315 17.19 -22.94 17.88
C ILE A 315 18.52 -23.67 18.01
N ASN A 316 18.58 -24.77 18.76
CA ASN A 316 19.85 -25.47 19.05
C ASN A 316 20.29 -26.45 17.95
N ASP A 317 19.41 -26.70 16.99
CA ASP A 317 19.51 -27.69 15.93
C ASP A 317 19.12 -27.09 14.56
N TYR A 318 19.36 -25.79 14.37
CA TYR A 318 19.07 -25.09 13.11
C TYR A 318 19.91 -25.68 11.98
N LYS A 319 19.34 -25.97 10.81
CA LYS A 319 20.01 -26.74 9.73
C LYS A 319 20.37 -28.17 10.10
N SER A 320 19.85 -28.71 11.21
CA SER A 320 20.06 -30.12 11.50
C SER A 320 19.37 -30.99 10.45
N VAL A 321 20.16 -31.91 9.93
CA VAL A 321 19.69 -32.86 8.92
C VAL A 321 20.53 -34.11 8.99
N GLU A 322 19.88 -35.25 8.89
CA GLU A 322 20.57 -36.53 8.84
C GLU A 322 21.39 -36.63 7.54
N ALA A 323 22.53 -37.31 7.63
CA ALA A 323 23.33 -37.64 6.46
C ALA A 323 22.55 -38.61 5.56
N THR A 324 22.59 -38.36 4.27
CA THR A 324 22.06 -39.29 3.26
C THR A 324 23.23 -39.99 2.56
N CYS A 325 22.93 -40.90 1.64
CA CYS A 325 23.98 -41.48 0.81
C CYS A 325 24.59 -40.48 -0.20
N GLU A 326 23.85 -39.39 -0.49
CA GLU A 326 24.22 -38.39 -1.49
C GLU A 326 24.79 -37.10 -0.88
N LYS A 327 24.27 -36.68 0.27
CA LYS A 327 24.69 -35.45 0.96
C LYS A 327 25.13 -35.75 2.38
N GLU A 328 26.16 -35.02 2.79
CA GLU A 328 26.55 -34.93 4.20
C GLU A 328 25.36 -34.47 5.04
N GLY A 329 25.30 -34.96 6.27
CA GLY A 329 24.38 -34.47 7.27
C GLY A 329 24.99 -33.31 8.05
N TYR A 330 24.20 -32.73 8.93
CA TYR A 330 24.65 -31.67 9.82
C TYR A 330 23.99 -31.81 11.18
N THR A 331 24.78 -31.70 12.25
CA THR A 331 24.23 -31.81 13.62
C THR A 331 23.34 -30.62 14.02
N GLY A 332 23.36 -29.55 13.21
CA GLY A 332 22.65 -28.30 13.48
C GLY A 332 23.48 -27.26 14.23
N ASP A 333 23.24 -26.00 13.88
CA ASP A 333 23.73 -24.79 14.51
C ASP A 333 22.90 -24.41 15.73
N VAL A 334 23.53 -23.69 16.66
CA VAL A 334 22.79 -22.83 17.60
C VAL A 334 22.53 -21.50 16.90
N TYR A 335 21.30 -21.26 16.51
CA TYR A 335 20.87 -20.10 15.75
C TYR A 335 19.96 -19.21 16.59
N CYS A 336 20.24 -17.92 16.64
CA CYS A 336 19.36 -16.95 17.27
C CYS A 336 18.29 -16.47 16.29
N THR A 337 17.02 -16.70 16.62
CA THR A 337 15.88 -16.26 15.79
C THR A 337 15.69 -14.75 15.82
N ILE A 338 16.18 -14.04 16.85
CA ILE A 338 16.04 -12.59 16.98
C ILE A 338 17.01 -11.86 16.05
N CYS A 339 18.30 -12.19 16.10
CA CYS A 339 19.32 -11.51 15.28
C CYS A 339 19.65 -12.25 13.98
N HIS A 340 19.01 -13.39 13.72
CA HIS A 340 19.24 -14.25 12.58
C HIS A 340 20.72 -14.64 12.37
N LYS A 341 21.44 -14.91 13.47
CA LYS A 341 22.86 -15.29 13.44
C LYS A 341 23.09 -16.67 14.03
N VAL A 342 24.02 -17.39 13.43
CA VAL A 342 24.62 -18.59 14.02
C VAL A 342 25.53 -18.16 15.16
N ILE A 343 25.20 -18.61 16.36
CA ILE A 343 25.92 -18.36 17.61
C ILE A 343 27.01 -19.41 17.81
N LYS A 344 26.72 -20.64 17.38
CA LYS A 344 27.67 -21.76 17.42
C LYS A 344 27.40 -22.69 16.25
N GLU A 345 28.46 -23.02 15.52
CA GLU A 345 28.37 -23.93 14.39
C GLU A 345 28.20 -25.39 14.84
N GLY A 346 27.33 -26.11 14.14
CA GLY A 346 27.24 -27.56 14.18
C GLY A 346 28.43 -28.26 13.50
N LYS A 347 28.38 -29.59 13.45
CA LYS A 347 29.39 -30.43 12.80
C LYS A 347 28.79 -31.14 11.60
N THR A 348 29.58 -31.24 10.54
CA THR A 348 29.29 -32.10 9.39
C THR A 348 29.25 -33.56 9.83
N ILE A 349 28.24 -34.28 9.36
CA ILE A 349 28.09 -35.72 9.49
C ILE A 349 28.44 -36.31 8.12
N GLU A 350 29.45 -37.19 8.08
CA GLU A 350 29.86 -37.86 6.84
C GLU A 350 28.66 -38.55 6.18
N LYS A 351 28.61 -38.49 4.84
CA LYS A 351 27.58 -39.17 4.06
C LYS A 351 27.60 -40.67 4.31
N LEU A 352 26.43 -41.30 4.17
CA LEU A 352 26.32 -42.75 4.19
C LEU A 352 26.89 -43.33 2.89
N GLU A 353 27.37 -44.56 2.93
CA GLU A 353 27.77 -45.27 1.72
C GLU A 353 26.58 -46.06 1.15
N HIS A 354 26.42 -46.07 -0.17
CA HIS A 354 25.38 -46.87 -0.80
C HIS A 354 25.65 -48.37 -0.64
N SER A 355 24.64 -49.10 -0.19
CA SER A 355 24.69 -50.56 -0.12
C SER A 355 23.43 -51.15 -0.75
N PHE A 356 23.56 -51.70 -1.96
CA PHE A 356 22.42 -52.16 -2.75
C PHE A 356 22.04 -53.62 -2.49
N LYS A 357 20.73 -53.86 -2.32
CA LYS A 357 20.12 -55.18 -2.28
C LYS A 357 18.82 -55.16 -3.06
N ASP A 358 18.65 -56.13 -3.95
CA ASP A 358 17.47 -56.25 -4.83
C ASP A 358 17.19 -54.97 -5.65
N GLY A 359 18.26 -54.27 -6.08
CA GLY A 359 18.17 -53.05 -6.89
C GLY A 359 17.86 -51.77 -6.12
N LYS A 360 17.76 -51.81 -4.79
CA LYS A 360 17.54 -50.64 -3.93
C LYS A 360 18.63 -50.48 -2.88
N CYS A 361 18.96 -49.24 -2.54
CA CYS A 361 19.89 -48.95 -1.45
C CYS A 361 19.23 -49.29 -0.11
N MET A 362 19.90 -50.06 0.73
CA MET A 362 19.42 -50.44 2.06
C MET A 362 19.42 -49.28 3.06
N GLU A 363 20.23 -48.24 2.81
CA GLU A 363 20.37 -47.09 3.69
C GLU A 363 19.33 -46.00 3.38
N CYS A 364 19.21 -45.59 2.11
CA CYS A 364 18.34 -44.47 1.70
C CYS A 364 17.12 -44.87 0.86
N GLY A 365 17.00 -46.14 0.43
CA GLY A 365 15.89 -46.63 -0.39
C GLY A 365 15.95 -46.28 -1.88
N ALA A 366 16.98 -45.54 -2.32
CA ALA A 366 17.15 -45.13 -3.70
C ALA A 366 17.36 -46.32 -4.65
N ASP A 367 16.79 -46.23 -5.85
CA ASP A 367 16.98 -47.21 -6.90
C ASP A 367 18.43 -47.16 -7.44
N GLU A 368 19.06 -48.34 -7.55
CA GLU A 368 20.46 -48.48 -7.96
C GLU A 368 20.74 -47.88 -9.34
N GLU A 369 19.78 -47.98 -10.25
CA GLU A 369 19.88 -47.41 -11.60
C GLU A 369 19.86 -45.87 -11.58
N VAL A 370 19.10 -45.26 -10.67
CA VAL A 370 19.01 -43.80 -10.51
C VAL A 370 20.34 -43.26 -10.04
N VAL A 371 20.87 -43.82 -8.94
CA VAL A 371 22.17 -43.43 -8.37
C VAL A 371 23.30 -43.58 -9.41
N LYS A 372 23.34 -44.69 -10.15
CA LYS A 372 24.37 -44.91 -11.18
C LYS A 372 24.26 -43.98 -12.38
N SER A 373 23.10 -43.36 -12.60
CA SER A 373 22.84 -42.49 -13.75
C SER A 373 23.13 -41.01 -13.48
N GLU A 374 23.41 -40.64 -12.22
CA GLU A 374 23.70 -39.27 -11.85
C GLU A 374 24.95 -38.72 -12.56
N LYS A 375 24.90 -37.44 -12.88
CA LYS A 375 26.02 -36.68 -13.46
C LYS A 375 26.20 -35.41 -12.67
N ASP A 376 27.45 -35.12 -12.30
CA ASP A 376 27.80 -33.97 -11.48
C ASP A 376 26.93 -33.86 -10.20
N SER A 377 26.59 -35.00 -9.60
CA SER A 377 25.71 -35.15 -8.42
C SER A 377 24.25 -34.74 -8.63
N TYR A 378 23.76 -34.81 -9.87
CA TYR A 378 22.35 -34.64 -10.18
C TYR A 378 21.83 -35.79 -11.03
N TYR A 379 20.58 -36.17 -10.78
CA TYR A 379 19.76 -36.91 -11.73
C TYR A 379 19.22 -35.95 -12.80
N GLU A 380 19.65 -36.13 -14.06
CA GLU A 380 19.24 -35.31 -15.20
C GLU A 380 17.83 -35.69 -15.70
N ILE A 381 16.90 -34.74 -15.63
CA ILE A 381 15.50 -34.90 -16.00
C ILE A 381 15.24 -34.19 -17.33
N SER A 382 14.97 -34.97 -18.37
CA SER A 382 14.72 -34.48 -19.73
C SER A 382 13.34 -34.85 -20.28
N THR A 383 12.61 -35.73 -19.59
CA THR A 383 11.26 -36.20 -19.94
C THR A 383 10.37 -36.29 -18.70
N PHE A 384 9.06 -36.38 -18.92
CA PHE A 384 8.07 -36.58 -17.86
C PHE A 384 8.32 -37.87 -17.07
N ASP A 385 8.60 -39.00 -17.74
CA ASP A 385 8.87 -40.27 -17.06
C ASP A 385 10.08 -40.18 -16.13
N GLN A 386 11.12 -39.45 -16.53
CA GLN A 386 12.29 -39.21 -15.68
C GLN A 386 11.95 -38.34 -14.47
N LEU A 387 11.03 -37.37 -14.61
CA LEU A 387 10.53 -36.59 -13.46
C LEU A 387 9.81 -37.52 -12.47
N ILE A 388 8.96 -38.42 -12.94
CA ILE A 388 8.27 -39.40 -12.08
C ILE A 388 9.29 -40.34 -11.40
N THR A 389 10.29 -40.84 -12.14
CA THR A 389 11.38 -41.64 -11.56
C THR A 389 12.15 -40.88 -10.47
N TYR A 390 12.44 -39.59 -10.70
CA TYR A 390 13.06 -38.72 -9.72
C TYR A 390 12.18 -38.57 -8.47
N LEU A 391 10.89 -38.24 -8.64
CA LEU A 391 9.96 -38.07 -7.51
C LEU A 391 9.80 -39.33 -6.67
N LYS A 392 9.91 -40.53 -7.25
CA LYS A 392 9.94 -41.80 -6.51
C LYS A 392 11.16 -41.95 -5.59
N ASN A 393 12.25 -41.24 -5.88
CA ASN A 393 13.54 -41.33 -5.21
C ASN A 393 13.93 -40.04 -4.45
N VAL A 394 13.09 -39.02 -4.48
CA VAL A 394 13.42 -37.68 -3.96
C VAL A 394 13.66 -37.67 -2.44
N GLU A 395 12.94 -38.50 -1.70
CA GLU A 395 13.06 -38.64 -0.24
C GLU A 395 14.39 -39.29 0.18
N SER A 396 15.10 -39.93 -0.76
CA SER A 396 16.43 -40.50 -0.53
C SER A 396 17.56 -39.45 -0.53
N GLY A 397 17.25 -38.18 -0.77
CA GLY A 397 18.24 -37.08 -0.82
C GLY A 397 18.91 -36.88 -2.18
N ILE A 398 18.41 -37.55 -3.23
CA ILE A 398 18.90 -37.39 -4.59
C ILE A 398 18.54 -36.00 -5.10
N SER A 399 19.51 -35.34 -5.75
CA SER A 399 19.30 -34.00 -6.34
C SER A 399 18.85 -34.12 -7.79
N GLY A 400 17.88 -33.31 -8.20
CA GLY A 400 17.29 -33.32 -9.54
C GLY A 400 17.73 -32.11 -10.35
N LYS A 401 17.98 -32.29 -11.65
CA LYS A 401 18.29 -31.18 -12.56
C LYS A 401 17.51 -31.29 -13.86
N LEU A 402 16.75 -30.25 -14.20
CA LEU A 402 16.06 -30.20 -15.49
C LEU A 402 17.05 -29.91 -16.64
N ILE A 403 16.89 -30.62 -17.74
CA ILE A 403 17.65 -30.42 -18.99
C ILE A 403 16.73 -29.97 -20.14
N ASN A 404 15.42 -30.14 -19.97
CA ASN A 404 14.37 -29.67 -20.88
C ASN A 404 13.18 -29.17 -20.08
N ASP A 405 12.30 -28.42 -20.74
CA ASP A 405 10.97 -28.15 -20.21
C ASP A 405 10.17 -29.46 -20.14
N ILE A 406 9.42 -29.64 -19.05
CA ILE A 406 8.58 -30.82 -18.78
C ILE A 406 7.11 -30.41 -18.80
N GLU A 407 6.30 -31.13 -19.57
CA GLU A 407 4.85 -30.93 -19.62
C GLU A 407 4.15 -32.19 -19.08
N PHE A 408 3.26 -32.00 -18.10
CA PHE A 408 2.45 -33.08 -17.55
C PHE A 408 1.36 -33.50 -18.55
N PRO A 409 1.07 -34.80 -18.68
CA PRO A 409 -0.10 -35.27 -19.41
C PRO A 409 -1.39 -34.72 -18.80
N GLU A 410 -2.36 -34.36 -19.65
CA GLU A 410 -3.57 -33.62 -19.27
C GLU A 410 -4.48 -34.26 -18.21
N ASN A 411 -4.44 -35.59 -18.06
CA ASN A 411 -5.23 -36.39 -17.10
C ASN A 411 -4.34 -37.53 -16.58
N TYR A 412 -3.16 -37.19 -16.08
CA TYR A 412 -2.24 -38.20 -15.57
C TYR A 412 -2.81 -38.87 -14.32
N ASP A 413 -2.96 -40.19 -14.33
CA ASP A 413 -3.36 -40.97 -13.15
C ASP A 413 -2.10 -41.31 -12.35
N ASP A 414 -2.02 -40.75 -11.14
CA ASP A 414 -0.87 -40.91 -10.26
C ASP A 414 -1.00 -42.21 -9.44
N GLU A 415 -0.87 -43.36 -10.12
CA GLU A 415 -1.03 -44.69 -9.52
C GLU A 415 -0.09 -44.94 -8.34
N ASP A 416 1.08 -44.27 -8.33
CA ASP A 416 2.12 -44.41 -7.31
C ASP A 416 2.02 -43.35 -6.19
N ASP A 417 1.04 -42.44 -6.25
CA ASP A 417 0.80 -41.34 -5.30
C ASP A 417 2.09 -40.53 -5.01
N VAL A 418 2.79 -40.09 -6.07
CA VAL A 418 4.06 -39.37 -5.96
C VAL A 418 3.94 -37.85 -6.11
N ILE A 419 2.99 -37.35 -6.90
CA ILE A 419 2.86 -35.93 -7.22
C ILE A 419 2.19 -35.20 -6.05
N GLY A 420 2.90 -34.25 -5.45
CA GLY A 420 2.39 -33.47 -4.32
C GLY A 420 2.26 -34.27 -3.02
N ARG A 421 2.93 -35.43 -2.94
CA ARG A 421 2.91 -36.37 -1.81
C ARG A 421 4.31 -36.74 -1.31
N LYS A 422 5.34 -36.24 -1.98
CA LYS A 422 6.74 -36.53 -1.71
C LYS A 422 7.47 -35.31 -1.20
N THR A 423 8.30 -35.51 -0.18
CA THR A 423 9.08 -34.45 0.44
C THR A 423 10.43 -34.30 -0.26
N LEU A 424 10.78 -33.08 -0.66
CA LEU A 424 12.15 -32.75 -1.05
C LEU A 424 12.99 -32.62 0.22
N LYS A 425 13.85 -33.60 0.50
CA LYS A 425 14.64 -33.68 1.75
C LYS A 425 16.12 -33.62 1.45
N ASN A 426 16.86 -32.75 2.16
CA ASN A 426 18.32 -32.61 2.07
C ASN A 426 18.90 -32.69 0.64
N SER A 427 18.28 -31.98 -0.31
CA SER A 427 18.59 -32.14 -1.73
C SER A 427 18.44 -30.83 -2.49
N THR A 428 18.83 -30.83 -3.76
CA THR A 428 18.71 -29.65 -4.62
C THR A 428 17.88 -30.00 -5.85
N PHE A 429 16.86 -29.19 -6.13
CA PHE A 429 16.12 -29.23 -7.38
C PHE A 429 16.50 -28.02 -8.25
N ASP A 430 17.38 -28.26 -9.21
CA ASP A 430 17.88 -27.26 -10.15
C ASP A 430 17.00 -27.25 -11.41
N GLY A 431 16.11 -26.27 -11.51
CA GLY A 431 15.30 -26.03 -12.70
C GLY A 431 16.16 -25.63 -13.91
N ASN A 432 17.38 -25.14 -13.71
CA ASN A 432 18.35 -24.83 -14.77
C ASN A 432 17.78 -23.92 -15.89
N GLY A 433 16.85 -23.04 -15.51
CA GLY A 433 16.13 -22.13 -16.42
C GLY A 433 15.02 -22.79 -17.23
N HIS A 434 14.62 -24.01 -16.88
CA HIS A 434 13.54 -24.76 -17.51
C HIS A 434 12.23 -24.68 -16.75
N LYS A 435 11.18 -25.06 -17.47
CA LYS A 435 9.80 -24.98 -17.04
C LYS A 435 9.19 -26.35 -16.75
N ILE A 436 8.37 -26.46 -15.71
CA ILE A 436 7.41 -27.57 -15.53
C ILE A 436 6.00 -27.03 -15.74
N SER A 437 5.19 -27.70 -16.56
CA SER A 437 3.86 -27.21 -16.95
C SER A 437 2.74 -28.20 -16.64
N GLY A 438 1.60 -27.68 -16.20
CA GLY A 438 0.33 -28.42 -16.14
C GLY A 438 0.26 -29.50 -15.05
N ILE A 439 0.95 -29.30 -13.92
CA ILE A 439 1.00 -30.26 -12.80
C ILE A 439 -0.43 -30.65 -12.38
N ASN A 440 -0.75 -31.94 -12.47
CA ASN A 440 -2.06 -32.49 -12.13
C ASN A 440 -1.94 -33.93 -11.64
N SER A 441 -2.91 -34.35 -10.82
CA SER A 441 -3.21 -35.73 -10.47
C SER A 441 -4.67 -36.01 -10.80
N ASN A 442 -4.92 -37.01 -11.64
CA ASN A 442 -6.25 -37.34 -12.17
C ASN A 442 -6.97 -36.15 -12.83
N GLY A 443 -6.21 -35.31 -13.55
CA GLY A 443 -6.72 -34.09 -14.20
C GLY A 443 -7.07 -32.96 -13.24
N THR A 444 -6.89 -33.16 -11.93
CA THR A 444 -7.06 -32.16 -10.87
C THR A 444 -5.69 -31.51 -10.61
N GLN A 445 -5.63 -30.18 -10.63
CA GLN A 445 -4.38 -29.46 -10.37
C GLN A 445 -3.87 -29.73 -8.95
N THR A 446 -2.54 -29.85 -8.82
CA THR A 446 -1.87 -30.15 -7.54
C THR A 446 -0.48 -29.50 -7.47
N LYS A 447 0.15 -29.59 -6.29
CA LYS A 447 1.52 -29.17 -5.99
C LYS A 447 2.56 -30.20 -6.47
N LEU A 448 3.81 -29.78 -6.68
CA LEU A 448 4.90 -30.68 -7.09
C LEU A 448 5.38 -31.57 -5.94
N PHE A 449 5.64 -30.96 -4.78
CA PHE A 449 6.09 -31.62 -3.56
C PHE A 449 5.01 -31.52 -2.49
N ASP A 450 5.04 -32.44 -1.52
CA ASP A 450 4.24 -32.27 -0.30
C ASP A 450 4.84 -31.15 0.55
N ASP A 451 6.11 -31.36 0.91
CA ASP A 451 6.92 -30.47 1.75
C ASP A 451 8.35 -30.32 1.20
N ILE A 452 9.05 -29.27 1.63
CA ILE A 452 10.45 -29.02 1.30
C ILE A 452 11.25 -28.77 2.59
N TYR A 453 12.20 -29.65 2.88
CA TYR A 453 12.96 -29.67 4.14
C TYR A 453 14.47 -29.61 3.88
N VAL A 454 15.14 -28.59 4.44
CA VAL A 454 16.59 -28.38 4.36
C VAL A 454 17.11 -28.54 2.92
N SER A 455 16.41 -27.91 1.97
CA SER A 455 16.62 -28.15 0.53
C SER A 455 16.71 -26.85 -0.25
N GLU A 456 17.28 -26.92 -1.45
CA GLU A 456 17.36 -25.78 -2.37
C GLU A 456 16.54 -26.03 -3.63
N ILE A 457 15.69 -25.08 -4.01
CA ILE A 457 15.07 -25.02 -5.33
C ILE A 457 15.58 -23.77 -6.04
N LYS A 458 16.08 -23.92 -7.27
CA LYS A 458 16.60 -22.79 -8.03
C LYS A 458 16.30 -22.83 -9.51
N ASP A 459 16.24 -21.64 -10.11
CA ASP A 459 16.13 -21.43 -11.56
C ASP A 459 14.98 -22.22 -12.21
N LEU A 460 13.83 -22.27 -11.55
CA LEU A 460 12.66 -23.07 -11.95
C LEU A 460 11.47 -22.18 -12.31
N GLU A 461 10.84 -22.46 -13.45
CA GLU A 461 9.51 -21.91 -13.78
C GLU A 461 8.42 -22.98 -13.65
N ILE A 462 7.32 -22.67 -12.97
CA ILE A 462 6.10 -23.48 -12.98
C ILE A 462 5.04 -22.76 -13.79
N GLU A 463 4.55 -23.38 -14.86
CA GLU A 463 3.44 -22.87 -15.67
C GLU A 463 2.14 -23.61 -15.36
N CYS A 464 1.18 -22.87 -14.83
CA CYS A 464 -0.17 -23.31 -14.55
C CYS A 464 -0.97 -23.36 -15.87
N LYS A 465 -1.48 -24.54 -16.25
CA LYS A 465 -2.35 -24.74 -17.41
C LYS A 465 -3.73 -25.18 -16.95
N GLU A 466 -4.66 -24.25 -16.81
CA GLU A 466 -6.01 -24.56 -16.35
C GLU A 466 -6.95 -25.06 -17.45
N LYS A 467 -7.94 -25.86 -17.03
CA LYS A 467 -9.11 -26.30 -17.80
C LYS A 467 -10.36 -25.58 -17.29
N GLU A 468 -11.33 -25.29 -18.18
CA GLU A 468 -12.62 -24.67 -17.81
C GLU A 468 -13.33 -25.47 -16.70
N GLY A 469 -13.60 -24.84 -15.54
CA GLY A 469 -14.32 -25.45 -14.41
C GLY A 469 -13.44 -26.16 -13.35
N GLY A 470 -12.13 -25.89 -13.33
CA GLY A 470 -11.14 -26.59 -12.51
C GLY A 470 -11.42 -26.62 -11.00
N ARG A 471 -11.28 -27.81 -10.41
CA ARG A 471 -11.01 -28.04 -8.99
C ARG A 471 -9.50 -28.41 -8.89
N GLY A 472 -8.73 -27.81 -7.99
CA GLY A 472 -7.35 -28.22 -7.67
C GLY A 472 -6.64 -27.35 -6.61
N LEU A 473 -5.61 -27.89 -5.95
CA LEU A 473 -4.95 -27.23 -4.79
C LEU A 473 -4.47 -25.81 -5.09
N GLY A 474 -4.72 -24.87 -4.17
CA GLY A 474 -4.37 -23.46 -4.30
C GLY A 474 -2.89 -23.10 -4.14
N VAL A 475 -1.98 -24.08 -4.24
CA VAL A 475 -0.53 -23.95 -4.03
C VAL A 475 0.20 -24.88 -5.01
N TYR A 476 1.27 -24.38 -5.65
CA TYR A 476 1.88 -25.07 -6.80
C TYR A 476 3.20 -25.78 -6.51
N LEU A 477 3.97 -25.33 -5.52
CA LEU A 477 5.30 -25.88 -5.27
C LEU A 477 5.26 -26.90 -4.13
N ALA A 478 4.86 -26.46 -2.93
CA ALA A 478 4.72 -27.32 -1.75
C ALA A 478 3.76 -26.71 -0.74
N ASP A 479 3.23 -27.53 0.17
CA ASP A 479 2.39 -27.06 1.26
C ASP A 479 3.24 -26.34 2.31
N SER A 480 4.25 -27.03 2.85
CA SER A 480 5.15 -26.42 3.81
C SER A 480 6.60 -26.39 3.35
N THR A 481 7.37 -25.45 3.90
CA THR A 481 8.83 -25.46 3.78
C THR A 481 9.50 -25.11 5.09
N ILE A 482 10.59 -25.82 5.39
CA ILE A 482 11.40 -25.61 6.59
C ILE A 482 12.86 -25.50 6.19
N ASP A 483 13.51 -24.43 6.64
CA ASP A 483 14.94 -24.17 6.49
C ASP A 483 15.48 -24.41 5.07
N SER A 484 14.71 -23.95 4.09
CA SER A 484 14.98 -24.20 2.68
C SER A 484 15.16 -22.90 1.92
N LYS A 485 15.74 -23.01 0.73
CA LYS A 485 16.12 -21.85 -0.09
C LYS A 485 15.52 -21.93 -1.47
N PHE A 486 14.88 -20.85 -1.88
CA PHE A 486 14.28 -20.66 -3.20
C PHE A 486 15.01 -19.51 -3.90
N THR A 487 15.60 -19.77 -5.07
CA THR A 487 16.36 -18.76 -5.82
C THR A 487 15.92 -18.70 -7.28
N ASN A 488 15.50 -17.52 -7.76
CA ASN A 488 15.07 -17.30 -9.14
C ASN A 488 13.92 -18.24 -9.59
N CYS A 489 13.00 -18.57 -8.68
CA CYS A 489 11.83 -19.39 -9.02
C CYS A 489 10.68 -18.50 -9.50
N SER A 490 9.87 -18.96 -10.46
CA SER A 490 8.72 -18.19 -10.93
C SER A 490 7.50 -19.03 -11.23
N ILE A 491 6.33 -18.42 -11.07
CA ILE A 491 5.02 -19.03 -11.38
C ILE A 491 4.36 -18.22 -12.49
N THR A 492 3.84 -18.88 -13.52
CA THR A 492 3.19 -18.24 -14.70
C THR A 492 1.88 -18.95 -15.04
N GLY A 493 0.94 -18.27 -15.73
CA GLY A 493 -0.36 -18.84 -16.13
C GLY A 493 -1.56 -18.00 -15.68
N ASN A 494 -2.78 -18.53 -15.83
CA ASN A 494 -4.02 -17.94 -15.28
C ASN A 494 -4.55 -18.87 -14.18
N ARG A 495 -5.13 -18.32 -13.12
CA ARG A 495 -5.55 -19.04 -11.89
C ARG A 495 -7.04 -18.91 -11.59
N ILE A 496 -7.66 -20.02 -11.20
CA ILE A 496 -9.05 -20.20 -10.78
C ILE A 496 -9.12 -21.36 -9.75
N GLU A 497 -9.16 -20.98 -8.47
CA GLU A 497 -9.87 -21.57 -7.31
C GLU A 497 -9.85 -23.08 -6.93
N ILE A 498 -9.51 -23.40 -5.65
CA ILE A 498 -10.41 -24.00 -4.62
C ILE A 498 -9.82 -23.86 -3.18
N ASP A 499 -10.76 -23.69 -2.24
CA ASP A 499 -10.78 -23.87 -0.78
C ASP A 499 -9.53 -23.64 0.08
N GLY A 500 -9.62 -22.58 0.88
CA GLY A 500 -8.85 -22.38 2.08
C GLY A 500 -7.66 -21.44 1.91
N TYR A 501 -6.44 -21.98 1.89
CA TYR A 501 -5.23 -21.19 1.71
C TYR A 501 -4.82 -21.14 0.23
N CYS A 502 -4.48 -19.97 -0.27
CA CYS A 502 -4.19 -19.80 -1.69
C CYS A 502 -2.94 -18.92 -1.91
N SER A 503 -1.87 -19.49 -2.46
CA SER A 503 -0.64 -18.75 -2.83
C SER A 503 -0.03 -19.27 -4.12
N ALA A 504 0.83 -18.48 -4.77
CA ALA A 504 1.48 -18.98 -5.99
C ALA A 504 2.56 -20.04 -5.71
N MET A 505 3.20 -20.05 -4.53
CA MET A 505 4.33 -20.94 -4.27
C MET A 505 4.11 -21.88 -3.09
N ILE A 506 3.95 -21.33 -1.88
CA ILE A 506 4.01 -22.09 -0.61
C ILE A 506 2.85 -21.69 0.31
N ARG A 507 2.27 -22.64 1.04
CA ARG A 507 1.26 -22.33 2.07
C ARG A 507 1.96 -21.76 3.32
N GLU A 508 2.80 -22.57 3.95
CA GLU A 508 3.50 -22.26 5.20
C GLU A 508 5.03 -22.30 5.03
N ALA A 509 5.73 -21.27 5.47
CA ALA A 509 7.19 -21.21 5.41
C ALA A 509 7.80 -20.93 6.78
N TYR A 510 8.76 -21.76 7.16
CA TYR A 510 9.50 -21.66 8.42
C TYR A 510 10.99 -21.57 8.16
N ALA A 511 11.63 -20.56 8.75
CA ALA A 511 13.09 -20.36 8.71
C ALA A 511 13.72 -20.42 7.30
N SER A 512 12.96 -20.05 6.27
CA SER A 512 13.31 -20.26 4.86
C SER A 512 13.66 -18.96 4.13
N GLU A 513 14.44 -19.07 3.05
CA GLU A 513 14.91 -17.95 2.22
C GLU A 513 14.23 -17.95 0.84
N PHE A 514 13.63 -16.84 0.44
CA PHE A 514 13.08 -16.61 -0.89
C PHE A 514 13.83 -15.44 -1.54
N ILE A 515 14.56 -15.72 -2.62
CA ILE A 515 15.45 -14.76 -3.29
C ILE A 515 15.09 -14.68 -4.78
N HIS A 516 14.65 -13.50 -5.24
CA HIS A 516 14.16 -13.29 -6.61
C HIS A 516 13.03 -14.26 -7.02
N CYS A 517 12.12 -14.58 -6.10
CA CYS A 517 10.95 -15.40 -6.40
C CYS A 517 9.83 -14.51 -6.98
N ILE A 518 9.20 -14.96 -8.07
CA ILE A 518 8.27 -14.12 -8.84
C ILE A 518 6.94 -14.83 -9.09
N ASN A 519 5.84 -14.22 -8.68
CA ASN A 519 4.51 -14.61 -9.17
C ASN A 519 4.12 -13.75 -10.39
N ASN A 520 3.89 -14.37 -11.54
CA ASN A 520 3.31 -13.73 -12.72
C ASN A 520 1.89 -14.22 -13.03
N ALA A 521 1.35 -15.14 -12.23
CA ALA A 521 0.00 -15.64 -12.39
C ALA A 521 -0.99 -14.74 -11.64
N ASP A 522 -2.09 -14.38 -12.30
CA ASP A 522 -3.23 -13.80 -11.59
C ASP A 522 -3.73 -14.80 -10.52
N ILE A 523 -4.47 -14.32 -9.53
CA ILE A 523 -5.03 -15.07 -8.41
C ILE A 523 -6.50 -14.69 -8.31
N ILE A 524 -7.41 -15.60 -8.63
CA ILE A 524 -8.86 -15.36 -8.57
C ILE A 524 -9.50 -16.37 -7.61
N TYR A 525 -10.26 -15.87 -6.62
CA TYR A 525 -10.89 -16.68 -5.56
C TYR A 525 -12.29 -16.16 -5.17
N ASN A 526 -13.29 -17.03 -5.07
CA ASN A 526 -14.71 -16.69 -4.88
C ASN A 526 -15.44 -17.46 -3.74
N ASN A 527 -14.76 -18.36 -3.03
CA ASN A 527 -15.33 -19.21 -2.00
C ASN A 527 -15.22 -18.55 -0.61
N ASP A 528 -16.05 -19.02 0.33
CA ASP A 528 -16.09 -18.48 1.68
C ASP A 528 -14.87 -18.93 2.50
N THR A 529 -14.27 -17.96 3.21
CA THR A 529 -13.21 -18.08 4.24
C THR A 529 -11.78 -18.38 3.75
N GLN A 530 -10.79 -17.72 4.40
CA GLN A 530 -9.33 -17.97 4.44
C GLN A 530 -8.37 -17.06 3.62
N ILE A 531 -7.06 -17.33 3.77
CA ILE A 531 -5.89 -16.44 3.60
C ILE A 531 -5.30 -16.55 2.19
N VAL A 532 -5.01 -15.42 1.54
CA VAL A 532 -4.50 -15.37 0.16
C VAL A 532 -3.23 -14.54 0.03
N ALA A 533 -2.23 -15.05 -0.69
CA ALA A 533 -0.98 -14.33 -0.92
C ALA A 533 -0.50 -14.43 -2.37
N GLY A 534 0.28 -13.43 -2.81
CA GLY A 534 1.00 -13.51 -4.08
C GLY A 534 2.03 -14.64 -4.11
N LEU A 535 2.77 -14.88 -3.01
CA LEU A 535 3.81 -15.91 -2.94
C LEU A 535 3.60 -16.91 -1.80
N VAL A 536 3.44 -16.43 -0.57
CA VAL A 536 3.43 -17.27 0.65
C VAL A 536 2.29 -16.85 1.58
N CYS A 537 1.44 -17.78 2.00
CA CYS A 537 0.35 -17.44 2.91
C CYS A 537 0.88 -17.09 4.30
N GLU A 538 1.67 -17.96 4.91
CA GLU A 538 2.18 -17.79 6.27
C GLU A 538 3.69 -17.96 6.29
N ALA A 539 4.39 -16.98 6.87
CA ALA A 539 5.85 -16.98 6.96
C ALA A 539 6.30 -16.68 8.39
N GLU A 540 7.16 -17.56 8.92
CA GLU A 540 7.77 -17.40 10.24
C GLU A 540 9.30 -17.58 10.14
N ASN A 541 10.06 -16.66 10.74
CA ASN A 541 11.53 -16.65 10.72
C ASN A 541 12.13 -16.61 9.29
N CYS A 542 11.39 -16.13 8.30
CA CYS A 542 11.77 -16.20 6.89
C CYS A 542 12.46 -14.93 6.38
N ILE A 543 13.21 -15.08 5.29
CA ILE A 543 13.83 -13.97 4.56
C ILE A 543 13.24 -13.92 3.15
N PHE A 544 12.76 -12.74 2.76
CA PHE A 544 12.33 -12.44 1.39
C PHE A 544 13.19 -11.29 0.85
N ASP A 545 14.00 -11.56 -0.18
CA ASP A 545 14.83 -10.56 -0.85
C ASP A 545 14.47 -10.47 -2.34
N LYS A 546 14.03 -9.28 -2.78
CA LYS A 546 13.70 -8.98 -4.18
C LYS A 546 12.64 -9.90 -4.79
N CYS A 547 11.67 -10.31 -4.00
CA CYS A 547 10.53 -11.07 -4.50
C CYS A 547 9.49 -10.15 -5.15
N GLU A 548 8.81 -10.63 -6.19
CA GLU A 548 7.83 -9.82 -6.94
C GLU A 548 6.49 -10.54 -7.10
N ASN A 549 5.39 -9.80 -6.98
CA ASN A 549 4.07 -10.23 -7.44
C ASN A 549 3.60 -9.34 -8.58
N ASN A 550 3.50 -9.89 -9.78
CA ASN A 550 3.04 -9.21 -11.00
C ASN A 550 1.60 -9.57 -11.37
N GLY A 551 1.06 -10.65 -10.81
CA GLY A 551 -0.31 -11.10 -11.06
C GLY A 551 -1.32 -10.38 -10.16
N ASN A 552 -2.50 -10.11 -10.69
CA ASN A 552 -3.58 -9.49 -9.95
C ASN A 552 -4.18 -10.46 -8.94
N ILE A 553 -4.63 -9.97 -7.80
CA ILE A 553 -5.31 -10.76 -6.77
C ILE A 553 -6.75 -10.27 -6.64
N ALA A 554 -7.71 -11.05 -7.10
CA ALA A 554 -9.14 -10.73 -7.03
C ALA A 554 -9.87 -11.76 -6.17
N THR A 555 -10.43 -11.31 -5.03
CA THR A 555 -11.19 -12.17 -4.13
C THR A 555 -12.52 -11.54 -3.74
N THR A 556 -13.59 -12.32 -3.59
CA THR A 556 -14.89 -11.79 -3.16
C THR A 556 -15.21 -12.02 -1.68
N LYS A 557 -14.47 -12.91 -1.00
CA LYS A 557 -14.80 -13.42 0.35
C LYS A 557 -13.57 -13.73 1.24
N ALA A 558 -12.34 -13.45 0.79
CA ALA A 558 -11.13 -13.70 1.59
C ALA A 558 -10.98 -12.68 2.73
N TYR A 559 -10.46 -13.14 3.87
CA TYR A 559 -10.38 -12.34 5.10
C TYR A 559 -9.04 -11.60 5.26
N VAL A 560 -7.92 -12.19 4.80
CA VAL A 560 -6.58 -11.60 4.86
C VAL A 560 -5.88 -11.82 3.53
N VAL A 561 -5.44 -10.74 2.87
CA VAL A 561 -4.86 -10.80 1.53
C VAL A 561 -3.62 -9.94 1.38
N GLY A 562 -2.46 -10.56 1.15
CA GLY A 562 -1.18 -9.88 0.96
C GLY A 562 -0.63 -10.01 -0.45
N GLY A 563 -0.11 -8.92 -1.02
CA GLY A 563 0.47 -8.95 -2.36
C GLY A 563 1.72 -9.83 -2.46
N ILE A 564 2.52 -9.97 -1.41
CA ILE A 564 3.65 -10.91 -1.35
C ILE A 564 3.36 -12.01 -0.32
N ILE A 565 3.10 -11.59 0.92
CA ILE A 565 2.91 -12.47 2.08
C ILE A 565 1.59 -12.09 2.75
N ALA A 566 0.74 -13.06 3.07
CA ALA A 566 -0.48 -12.73 3.79
C ALA A 566 -0.21 -12.51 5.28
N GLN A 567 0.51 -13.42 5.93
CA GLN A 567 0.90 -13.31 7.34
C GLN A 567 2.40 -13.52 7.55
N ALA A 568 3.03 -12.63 8.31
CA ALA A 568 4.47 -12.66 8.58
C ALA A 568 4.77 -12.50 10.08
N LYS A 569 5.65 -13.35 10.59
CA LYS A 569 6.15 -13.33 11.96
C LYS A 569 7.67 -13.43 11.96
N ASN A 570 8.34 -12.50 12.64
CA ASN A 570 9.79 -12.47 12.75
C ASN A 570 10.52 -12.60 11.40
N CYS A 571 10.04 -11.89 10.37
CA CYS A 571 10.54 -12.01 9.00
C CYS A 571 11.38 -10.78 8.59
N ILE A 572 12.35 -11.00 7.70
CA ILE A 572 13.08 -9.93 7.00
C ILE A 572 12.55 -9.86 5.56
N ILE A 573 11.89 -8.76 5.22
CA ILE A 573 11.26 -8.56 3.92
C ILE A 573 11.92 -7.34 3.28
N LYS A 574 12.67 -7.57 2.20
CA LYS A 574 13.58 -6.59 1.63
C LYS A 574 13.41 -6.46 0.12
N ASP A 575 13.39 -5.21 -0.35
CA ASP A 575 13.40 -4.86 -1.77
C ASP A 575 12.29 -5.61 -2.58
N CYS A 576 11.19 -6.00 -1.94
CA CYS A 576 10.09 -6.76 -2.56
C CYS A 576 9.07 -5.82 -3.23
N ILE A 577 8.45 -6.27 -4.33
CA ILE A 577 7.58 -5.42 -5.16
C ILE A 577 6.25 -6.10 -5.47
N ASN A 578 5.13 -5.46 -5.14
CA ASN A 578 3.84 -5.82 -5.71
C ASN A 578 3.48 -4.90 -6.88
N ARG A 579 3.21 -5.45 -8.05
CA ARG A 579 2.72 -4.75 -9.25
C ARG A 579 1.30 -5.13 -9.62
N GLY A 580 0.81 -6.27 -9.15
CA GLY A 580 -0.55 -6.72 -9.41
C GLY A 580 -1.58 -5.90 -8.64
N ASP A 581 -2.73 -5.65 -9.27
CA ASP A 581 -3.86 -5.02 -8.59
C ASP A 581 -4.49 -6.04 -7.62
N ILE A 582 -4.86 -5.58 -6.43
CA ILE A 582 -5.49 -6.38 -5.38
C ILE A 582 -6.91 -5.83 -5.15
N THR A 583 -7.94 -6.67 -5.28
CA THR A 583 -9.34 -6.33 -5.03
C THR A 583 -9.99 -7.41 -4.18
N THR A 584 -10.44 -7.09 -2.98
CA THR A 584 -10.78 -8.09 -1.94
C THR A 584 -11.95 -7.64 -1.05
N TYR A 585 -12.45 -8.53 -0.19
CA TYR A 585 -13.44 -8.18 0.84
C TYR A 585 -12.80 -7.95 2.23
N GLY A 586 -11.63 -8.51 2.52
CA GLY A 586 -11.05 -8.51 3.87
C GLY A 586 -9.93 -7.50 4.11
N TYR A 587 -9.18 -7.75 5.18
CA TYR A 587 -7.94 -7.08 5.54
C TYR A 587 -6.90 -7.27 4.44
N THR A 588 -6.36 -6.18 3.91
CA THR A 588 -5.61 -6.25 2.66
C THR A 588 -4.39 -5.33 2.65
N ALA A 589 -3.27 -5.84 2.16
CA ALA A 589 -2.08 -5.02 1.98
C ALA A 589 -1.32 -5.36 0.69
N GLY A 590 -0.66 -4.35 0.11
CA GLY A 590 0.15 -4.54 -1.09
C GLY A 590 1.39 -5.42 -0.87
N ILE A 591 1.96 -5.50 0.34
CA ILE A 591 3.10 -6.39 0.64
C ILE A 591 2.73 -7.45 1.70
N VAL A 592 2.37 -7.02 2.92
CA VAL A 592 2.12 -7.90 4.08
C VAL A 592 0.78 -7.58 4.75
N ALA A 593 -0.16 -8.52 4.73
CA ALA A 593 -1.51 -8.27 5.26
C ALA A 593 -1.73 -8.64 6.73
N GLY A 594 -0.71 -9.11 7.43
CA GLY A 594 -0.83 -9.44 8.84
C GLY A 594 0.53 -9.67 9.45
N VAL A 595 1.01 -8.73 10.23
CA VAL A 595 2.13 -8.98 11.13
C VAL A 595 1.58 -9.43 12.47
N THR A 596 1.88 -10.65 12.90
CA THR A 596 1.40 -11.23 14.17
C THR A 596 2.57 -11.49 15.11
N ASN A 597 2.42 -11.08 16.37
CA ASN A 597 3.40 -11.29 17.45
C ASN A 597 2.62 -11.72 18.71
N THR A 598 2.20 -12.99 18.78
CA THR A 598 1.29 -13.50 19.83
C THR A 598 1.97 -14.29 20.95
N ASP A 599 3.28 -14.50 20.86
CA ASP A 599 4.01 -15.33 21.82
C ASP A 599 4.78 -14.42 22.78
N ASN A 600 5.00 -14.85 24.03
CA ASN A 600 5.79 -14.11 25.04
C ASN A 600 7.30 -14.01 24.69
N ARG A 601 7.66 -14.05 23.40
CA ARG A 601 9.03 -14.06 22.86
C ARG A 601 9.26 -12.77 22.07
N PRO A 602 10.33 -12.00 22.34
CA PRO A 602 10.65 -10.79 21.58
C PRO A 602 10.87 -11.11 20.10
N CYS A 603 9.95 -10.69 19.23
CA CYS A 603 10.02 -10.89 17.78
C CYS A 603 10.15 -9.56 17.02
N THR A 604 10.92 -9.55 15.92
CA THR A 604 11.06 -8.36 15.07
C THR A 604 10.77 -8.69 13.62
N THR A 605 9.72 -8.06 13.06
CA THR A 605 9.48 -8.10 11.62
C THR A 605 9.99 -6.81 11.00
N SER A 606 10.78 -6.93 9.93
CA SER A 606 11.32 -5.78 9.19
C SER A 606 10.87 -5.78 7.74
N ILE A 607 10.33 -4.65 7.28
CA ILE A 607 9.90 -4.43 5.90
C ILE A 607 10.69 -3.22 5.37
N THR A 608 11.68 -3.47 4.52
CA THR A 608 12.64 -2.44 4.09
C THR A 608 12.74 -2.36 2.57
N GLY A 609 12.68 -1.15 2.00
CA GLY A 609 12.87 -0.97 0.55
C GLY A 609 11.76 -1.55 -0.33
N CYS A 610 10.62 -1.95 0.27
CA CYS A 610 9.54 -2.61 -0.45
C CYS A 610 8.64 -1.60 -1.16
N THR A 611 8.09 -1.97 -2.31
CA THR A 611 7.28 -1.08 -3.15
C THR A 611 5.95 -1.71 -3.56
N ASN A 612 4.85 -1.00 -3.37
CA ASN A 612 3.56 -1.35 -3.97
C ASN A 612 3.26 -0.43 -5.16
N GLU A 613 3.12 -0.99 -6.35
CA GLU A 613 2.75 -0.29 -7.59
C GLU A 613 1.29 -0.53 -8.00
N GLY A 614 0.71 -1.66 -7.60
CA GLY A 614 -0.66 -2.05 -7.95
C GLY A 614 -1.72 -1.34 -7.10
N LYS A 615 -2.92 -1.15 -7.65
CA LYS A 615 -4.07 -0.66 -6.87
C LYS A 615 -4.43 -1.68 -5.79
N VAL A 616 -4.70 -1.24 -4.56
CA VAL A 616 -5.15 -2.10 -3.46
C VAL A 616 -6.52 -1.63 -2.99
N GLY A 617 -7.55 -2.46 -3.19
CA GLY A 617 -8.94 -2.11 -2.96
C GLY A 617 -9.69 -3.14 -2.11
N SER A 618 -10.38 -2.69 -1.05
CA SER A 618 -11.37 -3.49 -0.33
C SER A 618 -12.81 -3.07 -0.67
N ILE A 619 -13.64 -4.03 -1.08
CA ILE A 619 -15.06 -3.86 -1.40
C ILE A 619 -15.99 -4.13 -0.22
N ALA A 620 -15.50 -4.56 0.95
CA ALA A 620 -16.35 -4.73 2.13
C ALA A 620 -16.80 -3.37 2.67
N LYS A 621 -18.11 -3.11 2.60
CA LYS A 621 -18.72 -1.88 3.13
C LYS A 621 -19.26 -2.13 4.53
N GLY A 622 -18.90 -1.27 5.49
CA GLY A 622 -19.45 -1.25 6.84
C GLY A 622 -18.84 -2.27 7.81
N ASN A 623 -17.68 -2.85 7.45
CA ASN A 623 -17.00 -3.85 8.27
C ASN A 623 -15.73 -3.31 8.94
N HIS A 624 -15.40 -2.02 8.75
CA HIS A 624 -14.21 -1.36 9.31
C HIS A 624 -12.91 -2.11 9.01
N THR A 625 -12.79 -2.68 7.82
CA THR A 625 -11.58 -3.41 7.39
C THR A 625 -10.43 -2.47 7.07
N TYR A 626 -9.20 -2.86 7.41
CA TYR A 626 -7.99 -2.10 7.07
C TYR A 626 -7.45 -2.48 5.69
N THR A 627 -7.13 -1.46 4.90
CA THR A 627 -6.44 -1.62 3.61
C THR A 627 -5.22 -0.72 3.56
N ALA A 628 -4.05 -1.25 3.18
CA ALA A 628 -2.82 -0.46 3.10
C ALA A 628 -1.94 -0.77 1.89
N GLY A 629 -1.10 0.18 1.49
CA GLY A 629 -0.13 -0.05 0.42
C GLY A 629 0.98 -1.03 0.79
N ILE A 630 1.47 -1.03 2.03
CA ILE A 630 2.60 -1.89 2.45
C ILE A 630 2.16 -2.94 3.46
N CYS A 631 1.65 -2.53 4.61
CA CYS A 631 1.45 -3.42 5.75
C CYS A 631 0.15 -3.13 6.52
N ILE A 632 -0.44 -4.14 7.14
CA ILE A 632 -1.44 -3.95 8.20
C ILE A 632 -1.10 -4.86 9.39
N ILE A 633 -1.50 -4.46 10.61
CA ILE A 633 -1.37 -5.31 11.79
C ILE A 633 -2.74 -5.91 12.08
N TYR A 634 -2.86 -7.21 11.85
CA TYR A 634 -4.13 -7.92 12.03
C TYR A 634 -4.27 -8.44 13.47
N ASN A 635 -5.34 -8.02 14.16
CA ASN A 635 -5.69 -8.55 15.49
C ASN A 635 -6.47 -9.86 15.34
N GLY A 636 -5.83 -10.99 15.65
CA GLY A 636 -6.53 -12.25 15.87
C GLY A 636 -7.38 -12.22 17.15
N SER A 637 -8.28 -13.20 17.30
CA SER A 637 -9.29 -13.33 18.37
C SER A 637 -8.78 -13.34 19.82
N ASN A 638 -7.47 -13.28 20.05
CA ASN A 638 -6.84 -13.40 21.37
C ASN A 638 -6.45 -12.07 22.03
N GLY A 639 -6.76 -10.92 21.42
CA GLY A 639 -6.76 -9.62 22.11
C GLY A 639 -5.41 -9.11 22.66
N SER A 640 -4.27 -9.73 22.31
CA SER A 640 -2.94 -9.19 22.63
C SER A 640 -2.51 -8.21 21.55
N THR A 641 -2.43 -6.92 21.90
CA THR A 641 -2.14 -5.78 21.01
C THR A 641 -0.68 -5.34 21.06
N TYR A 642 0.27 -6.28 21.18
CA TYR A 642 1.68 -5.92 21.28
C TYR A 642 2.46 -6.52 20.13
N ALA A 643 2.73 -5.70 19.10
CA ALA A 643 3.90 -5.97 18.29
C ALA A 643 5.14 -5.64 19.14
N ASP A 644 5.99 -6.64 19.42
CA ASP A 644 7.25 -6.45 20.16
C ASP A 644 8.17 -5.42 19.48
N GLU A 645 8.39 -5.56 18.18
CA GLU A 645 8.97 -4.54 17.31
C GLU A 645 8.56 -4.75 15.84
N LEU A 646 8.03 -3.71 15.20
CA LEU A 646 7.81 -3.66 13.75
C LEU A 646 8.63 -2.52 13.16
N ILE A 647 9.48 -2.84 12.18
CA ILE A 647 10.30 -1.86 11.48
C ILE A 647 9.83 -1.75 10.04
N ILE A 648 9.41 -0.56 9.63
CA ILE A 648 9.10 -0.25 8.23
C ILE A 648 9.99 0.91 7.80
N ASN A 649 10.91 0.66 6.88
CA ASN A 649 11.89 1.65 6.45
C ASN A 649 12.00 1.75 4.93
N ASN A 650 12.05 2.98 4.41
CA ASN A 650 12.32 3.23 2.99
C ASN A 650 11.35 2.49 2.04
N CYS A 651 10.08 2.33 2.44
CA CYS A 651 9.05 1.69 1.64
C CYS A 651 8.22 2.71 0.87
N VAL A 652 7.72 2.32 -0.31
CA VAL A 652 7.02 3.24 -1.23
C VAL A 652 5.69 2.64 -1.68
N ASN A 653 4.61 3.40 -1.55
CA ASN A 653 3.35 3.08 -2.19
C ASN A 653 3.09 4.02 -3.38
N ASN A 654 3.02 3.49 -4.59
CA ASN A 654 2.63 4.19 -5.81
C ASN A 654 1.19 3.85 -6.25
N GLY A 655 0.64 2.76 -5.74
CA GLY A 655 -0.71 2.29 -6.06
C GLY A 655 -1.82 3.08 -5.35
N GLU A 656 -2.96 3.24 -6.01
CA GLU A 656 -4.17 3.79 -5.38
C GLU A 656 -4.69 2.84 -4.31
N ILE A 657 -5.10 3.37 -3.15
CA ILE A 657 -5.67 2.61 -2.03
C ILE A 657 -7.14 2.99 -1.84
N GLU A 658 -8.03 2.00 -1.80
CA GLU A 658 -9.47 2.20 -1.63
C GLU A 658 -10.05 1.19 -0.62
N GLY A 659 -10.94 1.62 0.27
CA GLY A 659 -11.46 0.72 1.31
C GLY A 659 -12.35 1.44 2.32
N ASP A 660 -12.69 0.76 3.43
CA ASP A 660 -13.38 1.38 4.56
C ASP A 660 -12.41 2.31 5.31
N THR A 661 -11.36 1.70 5.86
CA THR A 661 -10.31 2.38 6.61
C THR A 661 -8.97 2.12 5.91
N VAL A 662 -8.29 3.18 5.49
CA VAL A 662 -7.19 3.05 4.53
C VAL A 662 -5.93 3.81 4.91
N ALA A 663 -4.78 3.28 4.48
CA ALA A 663 -3.51 3.97 4.64
C ALA A 663 -2.55 3.79 3.43
N GLY A 664 -1.70 4.79 3.17
CA GLY A 664 -0.68 4.66 2.14
C GLY A 664 0.39 3.60 2.45
N ILE A 665 0.84 3.49 3.70
CA ILE A 665 1.91 2.57 4.12
C ILE A 665 1.39 1.53 5.10
N ILE A 666 0.92 1.96 6.29
CA ILE A 666 0.51 1.06 7.37
C ILE A 666 -0.93 1.31 7.82
N GLY A 667 -1.79 0.29 7.81
CA GLY A 667 -3.17 0.44 8.28
C GLY A 667 -3.24 0.86 9.74
N ASN A 668 -2.87 -0.04 10.64
CA ASN A 668 -2.97 0.18 12.07
C ASN A 668 -1.72 -0.36 12.78
N SER A 669 -1.39 0.21 13.93
CA SER A 669 -0.31 -0.28 14.78
C SER A 669 -0.56 -0.02 16.25
N SER A 670 -0.19 -1.00 17.08
CA SER A 670 -0.10 -0.87 18.54
C SER A 670 1.23 -1.46 19.02
N GLY A 671 1.89 -0.78 19.96
CA GLY A 671 3.20 -1.20 20.49
C GLY A 671 4.41 -0.47 19.86
N ASN A 672 5.54 -1.16 19.74
CA ASN A 672 6.85 -0.58 19.37
C ASN A 672 7.03 -0.56 17.84
N LEU A 673 6.50 0.48 17.19
CA LEU A 673 6.64 0.73 15.76
C LEU A 673 7.81 1.69 15.47
N LYS A 674 8.66 1.32 14.52
CA LYS A 674 9.65 2.22 13.90
C LYS A 674 9.33 2.40 12.43
N LEU A 675 8.67 3.50 12.10
CA LEU A 675 8.28 3.84 10.72
C LEU A 675 9.14 5.00 10.23
N SER A 676 9.95 4.78 9.20
CA SER A 676 10.90 5.79 8.73
C SER A 676 11.09 5.83 7.22
N ASP A 677 11.37 7.02 6.69
CA ASP A 677 11.77 7.24 5.29
C ASP A 677 10.79 6.69 4.24
N CYS A 678 9.52 6.51 4.59
CA CYS A 678 8.50 5.93 3.71
C CYS A 678 7.75 7.00 2.90
N GLU A 679 7.31 6.64 1.70
CA GLU A 679 6.65 7.57 0.76
C GLU A 679 5.34 7.00 0.21
N ASN A 680 4.26 7.76 0.29
CA ASN A 680 3.02 7.46 -0.43
C ASN A 680 2.85 8.43 -1.61
N ASN A 681 2.71 7.89 -2.83
CA ASN A 681 2.43 8.59 -4.07
C ASN A 681 1.03 8.27 -4.63
N GLY A 682 0.42 7.18 -4.16
CA GLY A 682 -0.90 6.74 -4.58
C GLY A 682 -2.02 7.56 -3.93
N ALA A 683 -3.13 7.73 -4.64
CA ALA A 683 -4.32 8.34 -4.06
C ALA A 683 -4.93 7.41 -2.99
N ILE A 684 -5.41 8.00 -1.90
CA ILE A 684 -5.95 7.29 -0.74
C ILE A 684 -7.43 7.64 -0.61
N ASN A 685 -8.32 6.64 -0.68
CA ASN A 685 -9.77 6.82 -0.68
C ASN A 685 -10.43 5.91 0.37
N GLY A 686 -10.63 6.44 1.57
CA GLY A 686 -11.36 5.78 2.65
C GLY A 686 -12.83 6.14 2.63
N ARG A 687 -13.71 5.14 2.78
CA ARG A 687 -15.15 5.37 2.97
C ARG A 687 -15.45 5.94 4.35
N TYR A 688 -14.62 5.67 5.35
CA TYR A 688 -14.74 6.21 6.71
C TYR A 688 -13.49 7.02 7.08
N SER A 689 -12.33 6.37 7.17
CA SER A 689 -11.10 6.97 7.69
C SER A 689 -9.93 6.75 6.73
N ALA A 690 -9.04 7.75 6.63
CA ALA A 690 -7.93 7.71 5.68
C ALA A 690 -6.66 8.43 6.19
N GLY A 691 -5.54 7.71 6.17
CA GLY A 691 -4.21 8.27 6.45
C GLY A 691 -3.27 8.22 5.24
N GLY A 692 -2.61 9.33 4.90
CA GLY A 692 -1.67 9.34 3.78
C GLY A 692 -0.48 8.38 3.97
N ILE A 693 -0.05 8.13 5.20
CA ILE A 693 1.02 7.19 5.56
C ILE A 693 0.49 6.09 6.48
N ALA A 694 -0.11 6.45 7.60
CA ALA A 694 -0.65 5.51 8.57
C ALA A 694 -2.10 5.85 8.90
N GLN A 695 -2.95 4.88 9.14
CA GLN A 695 -4.29 5.20 9.65
C GLN A 695 -4.28 5.36 11.18
N CYS A 696 -3.92 4.35 11.96
CA CYS A 696 -3.91 4.47 13.42
C CYS A 696 -2.57 4.00 14.01
N ILE A 697 -2.03 4.80 14.94
CA ILE A 697 -0.89 4.41 15.77
C ILE A 697 -1.19 4.76 17.23
N GLU A 698 -1.35 3.72 18.06
CA GLU A 698 -1.66 3.82 19.48
C GLU A 698 -0.55 3.24 20.35
N ASN A 699 -0.01 4.04 21.28
CA ASN A 699 0.94 3.56 22.28
C ASN A 699 0.63 4.10 23.68
N LYS A 700 -0.19 3.36 24.43
CA LYS A 700 -0.64 3.72 25.79
C LYS A 700 0.38 3.41 26.90
N ASN A 701 1.41 2.59 26.60
CA ASN A 701 2.27 1.98 27.62
C ASN A 701 3.78 2.22 27.44
N SER A 702 4.25 2.76 26.30
CA SER A 702 5.67 3.07 26.08
C SER A 702 5.87 4.33 25.22
N SER A 703 7.06 4.93 25.30
CA SER A 703 7.44 6.11 24.49
C SER A 703 8.27 5.75 23.25
N GLU A 704 8.18 4.50 22.78
CA GLU A 704 9.11 3.95 21.79
C GLU A 704 8.60 3.98 20.35
N ALA A 705 7.30 4.21 20.13
CA ALA A 705 6.77 4.31 18.77
C ALA A 705 7.23 5.63 18.12
N GLU A 706 7.93 5.51 16.99
CA GLU A 706 8.48 6.62 16.24
C GLU A 706 8.06 6.59 14.77
N VAL A 707 7.65 7.76 14.27
CA VAL A 707 7.43 8.01 12.84
C VAL A 707 8.36 9.14 12.40
N SER A 708 9.20 8.90 11.39
CA SER A 708 10.18 9.89 10.96
C SER A 708 10.39 9.97 9.45
N ASN A 709 10.60 11.18 8.94
CA ASN A 709 10.96 11.43 7.53
C ASN A 709 9.97 10.82 6.51
N CYS A 710 8.70 10.65 6.86
CA CYS A 710 7.69 10.11 5.95
C CYS A 710 7.05 11.20 5.09
N ILE A 711 6.73 10.86 3.84
CA ILE A 711 6.22 11.82 2.84
C ILE A 711 4.94 11.29 2.18
N ASN A 712 3.85 12.04 2.27
CA ASN A 712 2.67 11.78 1.46
C ASN A 712 2.57 12.78 0.30
N ASN A 713 2.59 12.29 -0.93
CA ASN A 713 2.34 13.03 -2.16
C ASN A 713 0.96 12.75 -2.76
N GLY A 714 0.32 11.66 -2.35
CA GLY A 714 -1.00 11.25 -2.82
C GLY A 714 -2.13 12.07 -2.19
N ASN A 715 -3.17 12.38 -2.98
CA ASN A 715 -4.36 13.00 -2.40
C ASN A 715 -5.05 12.02 -1.45
N VAL A 716 -5.58 12.53 -0.34
CA VAL A 716 -6.25 11.75 0.70
C VAL A 716 -7.70 12.17 0.81
N PHE A 717 -8.61 11.20 0.73
CA PHE A 717 -10.03 11.38 0.98
C PHE A 717 -10.49 10.39 2.04
N GLY A 718 -11.17 10.89 3.07
CA GLY A 718 -11.89 10.10 4.06
C GLY A 718 -13.37 10.48 4.06
N GLY A 719 -14.24 9.55 4.44
CA GLY A 719 -15.67 9.85 4.56
C GLY A 719 -15.98 10.69 5.80
N GLU A 720 -15.36 10.34 6.92
CA GLU A 720 -15.50 10.95 8.24
C GLU A 720 -14.19 11.58 8.70
N GLU A 721 -13.06 10.90 8.56
CA GLU A 721 -11.76 11.37 9.05
C GLU A 721 -10.68 11.25 7.97
N ALA A 722 -9.84 12.28 7.84
CA ALA A 722 -8.71 12.22 6.92
C ALA A 722 -7.49 12.99 7.41
N ALA A 723 -6.32 12.39 7.23
CA ALA A 723 -5.05 13.04 7.54
C ALA A 723 -3.99 12.83 6.46
N GLY A 724 -3.15 13.84 6.25
CA GLY A 724 -2.06 13.76 5.29
C GLY A 724 -0.97 12.76 5.65
N ILE A 725 -0.76 12.45 6.94
CA ILE A 725 0.27 11.51 7.40
C ILE A 725 -0.32 10.40 8.26
N ILE A 726 -0.75 10.70 9.49
CA ILE A 726 -1.33 9.72 10.41
C ILE A 726 -2.74 10.16 10.75
N ASP A 727 -3.77 9.34 10.60
CA ASP A 727 -5.13 9.74 10.98
C ASP A 727 -5.21 9.90 12.51
N TYR A 728 -5.10 8.79 13.24
CA TYR A 728 -5.13 8.76 14.69
C TYR A 728 -3.74 8.49 15.29
N ALA A 729 -3.25 9.40 16.13
CA ALA A 729 -1.94 9.29 16.79
C ALA A 729 -2.03 9.46 18.31
N GLU A 730 -1.61 8.45 19.08
CA GLU A 730 -1.60 8.50 20.54
C GLU A 730 -0.28 7.99 21.13
N GLY A 731 0.36 8.80 21.98
CA GLY A 731 1.54 8.40 22.76
C GLY A 731 2.82 8.18 21.96
N ILE A 732 2.96 8.82 20.79
CA ILE A 732 4.07 8.60 19.85
C ILE A 732 4.95 9.81 19.62
N THR A 733 6.14 9.58 19.05
CA THR A 733 7.02 10.66 18.54
C THR A 733 6.94 10.73 17.02
N VAL A 734 6.68 11.92 16.47
CA VAL A 734 6.59 12.14 15.02
C VAL A 734 7.54 13.25 14.60
N THR A 735 8.45 12.97 13.67
CA THR A 735 9.48 13.92 13.26
C THR A 735 9.61 14.06 11.74
N ASN A 736 9.87 15.28 11.26
CA ASN A 736 10.24 15.54 9.85
C ASN A 736 9.27 14.95 8.81
N CYS A 737 7.97 14.87 9.10
CA CYS A 737 6.97 14.30 8.19
C CYS A 737 6.31 15.38 7.33
N ILE A 738 6.05 15.07 6.06
CA ILE A 738 5.62 16.06 5.06
C ILE A 738 4.41 15.55 4.28
N ASN A 739 3.33 16.30 4.31
CA ASN A 739 2.21 16.10 3.39
C ASN A 739 2.24 17.12 2.24
N ASN A 740 2.21 16.63 1.01
CA ASN A 740 2.06 17.41 -0.23
C ASN A 740 0.72 17.16 -0.93
N GLY A 741 0.04 16.06 -0.60
CA GLY A 741 -1.25 15.70 -1.21
C GLY A 741 -2.40 16.53 -0.66
N ASN A 742 -3.41 16.82 -1.49
CA ASN A 742 -4.61 17.49 -1.00
C ASN A 742 -5.42 16.53 -0.12
N ILE A 743 -6.02 17.05 0.94
CA ILE A 743 -6.78 16.27 1.92
C ILE A 743 -8.22 16.76 1.96
N SER A 744 -9.16 15.83 1.99
CA SER A 744 -10.57 16.16 2.18
C SER A 744 -11.34 15.10 2.98
N SER A 745 -12.28 15.56 3.80
CA SER A 745 -13.24 14.69 4.50
C SER A 745 -14.59 15.39 4.73
N ASN A 746 -15.62 14.63 5.12
CA ASN A 746 -16.87 15.18 5.63
C ASN A 746 -16.89 15.37 7.16
N GLY A 747 -15.86 14.96 7.89
CA GLY A 747 -15.69 15.23 9.33
C GLY A 747 -14.35 15.90 9.65
N TYR A 748 -13.55 15.31 10.54
CA TYR A 748 -12.25 15.79 10.96
C TYR A 748 -11.21 15.74 9.84
N VAL A 749 -10.47 16.82 9.64
CA VAL A 749 -9.40 16.85 8.64
C VAL A 749 -8.17 17.57 9.15
N GLY A 750 -7.01 16.92 9.07
CA GLY A 750 -5.76 17.64 9.32
C GLY A 750 -4.62 17.37 8.35
N GLY A 751 -3.80 18.39 8.17
CA GLY A 751 -2.68 18.38 7.23
C GLY A 751 -1.68 17.24 7.47
N ILE A 752 -1.52 16.87 8.74
CA ILE A 752 -0.64 15.78 9.19
C ILE A 752 -1.42 14.76 10.01
N PHE A 753 -2.24 15.23 10.96
CA PHE A 753 -3.05 14.43 11.88
C PHE A 753 -4.52 14.81 11.84
N SER A 754 -5.44 13.87 11.94
CA SER A 754 -6.83 14.22 12.27
C SER A 754 -7.00 14.31 13.78
N TYR A 755 -6.48 13.32 14.52
CA TYR A 755 -6.57 13.24 15.97
C TYR A 755 -5.21 13.01 16.61
N THR A 756 -4.91 13.76 17.68
CA THR A 756 -3.71 13.56 18.50
C THR A 756 -4.00 13.49 20.00
N SER A 757 -3.23 12.66 20.70
CA SER A 757 -3.18 12.64 22.17
C SER A 757 -1.77 12.24 22.65
N SER A 758 -1.18 13.03 23.54
CA SER A 758 0.18 12.76 24.07
C SER A 758 1.27 12.61 22.99
N VAL A 759 1.16 13.35 21.88
CA VAL A 759 2.09 13.27 20.74
C VAL A 759 3.27 14.22 20.90
N LYS A 760 4.49 13.76 20.61
CA LYS A 760 5.68 14.62 20.48
C LYS A 760 5.98 14.87 19.01
N GLY A 761 5.47 15.96 18.45
CA GLY A 761 5.60 16.31 17.03
C GLY A 761 6.66 17.38 16.77
N THR A 762 7.58 17.16 15.83
CA THR A 762 8.52 18.21 15.40
C THR A 762 8.87 18.19 13.91
N GLY A 763 9.01 19.36 13.28
CA GLY A 763 9.40 19.46 11.88
C GLY A 763 8.31 18.95 10.93
N LEU A 764 7.05 19.24 11.23
CA LEU A 764 5.90 18.72 10.49
C LEU A 764 5.42 19.75 9.47
N VAL A 765 5.24 19.33 8.22
CA VAL A 765 4.96 20.24 7.11
C VAL A 765 3.75 19.78 6.30
N ASN A 766 2.70 20.59 6.25
CA ASN A 766 1.61 20.43 5.28
C ASN A 766 1.72 21.45 4.15
N ASN A 767 1.74 20.97 2.91
CA ASN A 767 1.67 21.77 1.69
C ASN A 767 0.37 21.52 0.91
N GLY A 768 -0.38 20.47 1.26
CA GLY A 768 -1.60 20.08 0.60
C GLY A 768 -2.78 21.00 0.92
N LYS A 769 -3.65 21.26 -0.06
CA LYS A 769 -4.92 21.93 0.20
C LYS A 769 -5.78 21.07 1.14
N ILE A 770 -6.42 21.69 2.13
CA ILE A 770 -7.27 21.01 3.10
C ILE A 770 -8.74 21.43 2.91
N SER A 771 -9.66 20.46 2.91
CA SER A 771 -11.11 20.71 2.84
C SER A 771 -11.89 19.74 3.73
N GLY A 772 -12.36 20.18 4.90
CA GLY A 772 -13.24 19.41 5.79
C GLY A 772 -14.61 20.06 6.02
N LEU A 773 -15.50 19.40 6.78
CA LEU A 773 -16.81 19.97 7.18
C LEU A 773 -16.99 20.11 8.71
N GLU A 774 -16.06 19.57 9.51
CA GLU A 774 -16.01 19.70 10.97
C GLU A 774 -14.71 20.36 11.42
N ASP A 775 -13.96 19.84 12.39
CA ASP A 775 -12.70 20.46 12.80
C ASP A 775 -11.65 20.28 11.70
N ILE A 776 -11.00 21.39 11.31
CA ILE A 776 -9.95 21.42 10.28
C ILE A 776 -8.67 22.01 10.87
N GLY A 777 -7.58 21.27 10.75
CA GLY A 777 -6.25 21.70 11.19
C GLY A 777 -5.23 21.73 10.07
N GLY A 778 -4.47 22.81 9.93
CA GLY A 778 -3.33 22.85 8.99
C GLY A 778 -2.27 21.79 9.27
N ILE A 779 -2.18 21.31 10.53
CA ILE A 779 -1.34 20.20 10.97
C ILE A 779 -2.19 19.15 11.69
N SER A 780 -2.86 19.48 12.80
CA SER A 780 -3.73 18.55 13.53
C SER A 780 -5.15 19.12 13.68
N ALA A 781 -6.17 18.33 13.35
CA ALA A 781 -7.57 18.77 13.42
C ALA A 781 -8.05 18.91 14.87
N TYR A 782 -7.78 17.90 15.68
CA TYR A 782 -8.11 17.87 17.10
C TYR A 782 -6.98 17.27 17.92
N ASP A 783 -6.72 17.86 19.09
CA ASP A 783 -5.75 17.37 20.06
C ASP A 783 -6.40 17.27 21.44
N GLU A 784 -6.41 16.08 22.03
CA GLU A 784 -7.05 15.81 23.32
C GLU A 784 -6.23 16.35 24.50
N GLY A 785 -4.91 16.49 24.33
CA GLY A 785 -4.01 17.04 25.36
C GLY A 785 -2.69 16.28 25.51
N ASN A 786 -1.81 16.84 26.32
CA ASN A 786 -0.46 16.35 26.65
C ASN A 786 0.50 16.23 25.45
N SER A 787 0.14 16.83 24.31
CA SER A 787 0.98 16.86 23.13
C SER A 787 1.98 18.01 23.20
N ILE A 788 3.17 17.78 22.66
CA ILE A 788 4.26 18.76 22.55
C ILE A 788 4.60 18.91 21.08
N PHE A 789 4.34 20.09 20.53
CA PHE A 789 4.63 20.40 19.14
C PHE A 789 5.73 21.46 19.00
N SER A 790 6.60 21.30 18.01
CA SER A 790 7.58 22.33 17.63
C SER A 790 7.83 22.33 16.13
N LYS A 791 8.24 23.46 15.55
CA LYS A 791 8.61 23.54 14.12
C LYS A 791 7.52 23.00 13.20
N LEU A 792 6.33 23.59 13.32
CA LEU A 792 5.16 23.24 12.52
C LEU A 792 4.99 24.23 11.38
N TYR A 793 4.66 23.73 10.18
CA TYR A 793 4.54 24.56 8.99
C TYR A 793 3.35 24.14 8.13
N ASN A 794 2.38 25.04 7.92
CA ASN A 794 1.31 24.85 6.95
C ASN A 794 1.46 25.88 5.82
N THR A 795 1.64 25.41 4.59
CA THR A 795 1.54 26.22 3.36
C THR A 795 0.32 25.86 2.51
N GLY A 796 -0.39 24.80 2.91
CA GLY A 796 -1.62 24.34 2.29
C GLY A 796 -2.77 25.31 2.52
N VAL A 797 -3.50 25.62 1.44
CA VAL A 797 -4.71 26.45 1.54
C VAL A 797 -5.80 25.65 2.25
N ILE A 798 -6.34 26.20 3.33
CA ILE A 798 -7.53 25.66 3.99
C ILE A 798 -8.76 26.26 3.30
N ASP A 799 -9.64 25.40 2.80
CA ASP A 799 -10.86 25.83 2.11
C ASP A 799 -11.93 26.29 3.10
N GLU A 800 -11.89 27.59 3.43
CA GLU A 800 -12.85 28.25 4.32
C GLU A 800 -14.25 28.40 3.72
N GLU A 801 -14.48 28.04 2.45
CA GLU A 801 -15.82 28.06 1.84
C GLU A 801 -16.77 27.02 2.49
N ASN A 802 -16.23 26.10 3.30
CA ASN A 802 -16.98 25.19 4.17
C ASN A 802 -17.32 25.86 5.50
N ILE A 803 -18.35 26.70 5.45
CA ILE A 803 -18.72 27.70 6.47
C ILE A 803 -18.89 27.12 7.90
N GLY A 804 -19.13 25.81 8.08
CA GLY A 804 -19.44 25.13 9.36
C GLY A 804 -18.30 24.46 10.14
N ALA A 805 -17.06 24.59 9.70
CA ALA A 805 -15.87 23.99 10.34
C ALA A 805 -15.23 24.91 11.40
N GLN A 806 -14.72 24.38 12.52
CA GLN A 806 -13.75 25.12 13.33
C GLN A 806 -12.37 24.97 12.68
N VAL A 807 -11.72 26.08 12.38
CA VAL A 807 -10.48 26.08 11.59
C VAL A 807 -9.30 26.54 12.44
N SER A 808 -8.23 25.76 12.46
CA SER A 808 -6.91 26.16 12.94
C SER A 808 -5.89 26.10 11.80
N ASN A 809 -5.06 27.13 11.65
CA ASN A 809 -4.00 27.12 10.64
C ASN A 809 -2.88 26.10 10.97
N LEU A 810 -2.77 25.65 12.22
CA LEU A 810 -1.75 24.68 12.64
C LEU A 810 -2.38 23.57 13.48
N VAL A 811 -2.61 23.80 14.77
CA VAL A 811 -3.22 22.80 15.67
C VAL A 811 -4.29 23.47 16.50
N LYS A 812 -5.42 22.78 16.72
CA LYS A 812 -6.37 23.14 17.78
C LYS A 812 -5.94 22.42 19.06
N LEU A 813 -5.09 23.08 19.84
CA LEU A 813 -4.46 22.49 21.01
C LEU A 813 -5.50 22.17 22.09
N GLY A 814 -5.42 20.96 22.65
CA GLY A 814 -6.11 20.62 23.88
C GLY A 814 -5.58 21.44 25.06
N GLU A 815 -6.37 21.55 26.14
CA GLU A 815 -6.14 22.47 27.25
C GLU A 815 -4.79 22.29 28.00
N SER A 816 -4.08 21.17 27.79
CA SER A 816 -2.76 20.87 28.37
C SER A 816 -1.58 20.82 27.38
N SER A 817 -1.79 21.06 26.09
CA SER A 817 -0.75 20.95 25.06
C SER A 817 0.06 22.23 24.87
N THR A 818 1.31 22.09 24.41
CA THR A 818 2.25 23.22 24.27
C THR A 818 2.88 23.28 22.87
N GLY A 819 3.19 24.49 22.38
CA GLY A 819 3.76 24.73 21.06
C GLY A 819 4.83 25.83 21.05
N GLU A 820 5.98 25.58 20.42
CA GLU A 820 7.06 26.55 20.19
C GLU A 820 7.46 26.62 18.70
N GLU A 821 7.89 27.79 18.21
CA GLU A 821 8.29 28.01 16.79
C GLU A 821 7.19 27.63 15.76
N LEU A 822 6.01 28.23 15.93
CA LEU A 822 4.87 28.12 15.02
C LEU A 822 4.98 29.22 13.93
N GLU A 823 5.34 28.86 12.69
CA GLU A 823 5.43 29.83 11.57
C GLU A 823 4.22 29.68 10.63
N GLU A 824 3.39 30.73 10.56
CA GLU A 824 2.15 30.78 9.75
C GLU A 824 2.38 30.92 8.24
N GLU A 825 3.58 31.32 7.80
CA GLU A 825 3.97 31.41 6.39
C GLU A 825 5.44 31.00 6.20
N HIS A 826 5.69 29.74 5.85
CA HIS A 826 7.04 29.26 5.58
C HIS A 826 7.37 29.26 4.08
N LYS A 827 8.35 30.07 3.66
CA LYS A 827 8.97 29.95 2.34
C LYS A 827 10.19 29.04 2.42
N HIS A 828 10.17 27.94 1.67
CA HIS A 828 11.29 27.01 1.62
C HIS A 828 12.54 27.68 1.05
N ASP A 829 13.57 27.76 1.89
CA ASP A 829 14.91 28.23 1.56
C ASP A 829 15.88 27.05 1.69
N TYR A 830 16.04 26.29 0.59
CA TYR A 830 16.89 25.10 0.57
C TYR A 830 18.36 25.52 0.47
N VAL A 831 19.03 25.73 1.61
CA VAL A 831 20.47 25.99 1.63
C VAL A 831 21.17 25.28 2.81
N ALA A 832 22.23 24.54 2.45
CA ALA A 832 23.36 24.12 3.28
C ALA A 832 23.24 22.89 4.21
N LEU A 833 22.88 21.72 3.65
CA LEU A 833 23.50 20.42 3.97
C LEU A 833 22.97 19.40 2.95
N SER A 834 23.71 19.18 1.86
CA SER A 834 23.32 18.22 0.83
C SER A 834 23.96 16.86 1.09
N THR A 835 23.15 15.86 1.43
CA THR A 835 23.54 14.44 1.45
C THR A 835 23.41 13.88 0.03
N VAL A 836 24.42 13.15 -0.42
CA VAL A 836 24.43 12.54 -1.75
C VAL A 836 24.45 11.03 -1.60
N THR A 837 23.36 10.38 -2.02
CA THR A 837 23.34 8.94 -2.27
C THR A 837 23.76 8.72 -3.72
N LYS A 838 24.89 8.04 -3.91
CA LYS A 838 25.52 7.93 -5.24
C LYS A 838 24.78 6.94 -6.13
N ALA A 839 24.68 7.26 -7.41
CA ALA A 839 24.14 6.34 -8.40
C ALA A 839 25.20 5.31 -8.83
N THR A 840 24.77 4.08 -9.08
CA THR A 840 25.64 2.97 -9.52
C THR A 840 25.24 2.49 -10.92
N THR A 841 25.79 1.36 -11.38
CA THR A 841 25.31 0.66 -12.59
C THR A 841 24.02 -0.12 -12.38
N GLU A 842 23.52 -0.19 -11.14
CA GLU A 842 22.38 -1.04 -10.76
C GLU A 842 21.26 -0.26 -10.07
N LYS A 843 21.58 0.88 -9.42
CA LYS A 843 20.64 1.67 -8.64
C LYS A 843 20.77 3.16 -8.94
N ASP A 844 19.63 3.83 -9.02
CA ASP A 844 19.56 5.30 -9.06
C ASP A 844 20.08 5.86 -7.73
N GLY A 845 20.69 7.04 -7.78
CA GLY A 845 21.08 7.83 -6.61
C GLY A 845 20.18 9.06 -6.46
N TYR A 846 20.47 9.91 -5.49
CA TYR A 846 19.79 11.20 -5.33
C TYR A 846 20.66 12.21 -4.58
N ILE A 847 20.45 13.48 -4.90
CA ILE A 847 20.92 14.61 -4.09
C ILE A 847 19.76 15.03 -3.22
N GLU A 848 19.91 14.92 -1.92
CA GLU A 848 18.94 15.41 -0.96
C GLU A 848 19.34 16.81 -0.51
N LYS A 849 18.42 17.78 -0.62
CA LYS A 849 18.59 19.12 -0.08
C LYS A 849 17.64 19.32 1.08
N ARG A 850 18.14 19.78 2.23
CA ARG A 850 17.31 20.06 3.41
C ARG A 850 17.04 21.55 3.54
N CYS A 851 15.78 21.92 3.70
CA CYS A 851 15.36 23.24 4.15
C CYS A 851 15.47 23.32 5.68
N LYS A 852 15.65 24.53 6.22
CA LYS A 852 15.62 24.79 7.67
C LYS A 852 14.35 24.27 8.39
N CYS A 853 13.22 24.16 7.69
CA CYS A 853 11.97 23.61 8.23
C CYS A 853 11.93 22.08 8.35
N GLY A 854 13.01 21.38 7.98
CA GLY A 854 13.07 19.92 7.96
C GLY A 854 12.66 19.32 6.62
N GLN A 855 12.00 20.06 5.72
CA GLN A 855 11.61 19.55 4.41
C GLN A 855 12.83 19.17 3.57
N THR A 856 12.81 17.99 2.98
CA THR A 856 13.85 17.51 2.06
C THR A 856 13.36 17.49 0.62
N GLU A 857 14.18 17.98 -0.30
CA GLU A 857 13.99 17.85 -1.75
C GLU A 857 14.98 16.80 -2.26
N LYS A 858 14.49 15.67 -2.78
CA LYS A 858 15.33 14.65 -3.42
C LYS A 858 15.37 14.89 -4.93
N GLN A 859 16.53 15.27 -5.45
CA GLN A 859 16.79 15.37 -6.88
C GLN A 859 17.41 14.05 -7.38
N PRO A 860 16.73 13.29 -8.26
CA PRO A 860 17.20 11.97 -8.68
C PRO A 860 18.46 12.04 -9.56
N ILE A 861 19.37 11.09 -9.35
CA ILE A 861 20.55 10.82 -10.16
C ILE A 861 20.33 9.45 -10.82
N LYS A 862 20.17 9.41 -12.14
CA LYS A 862 19.88 8.16 -12.85
C LYS A 862 21.09 7.23 -12.90
N GLN A 863 20.85 5.93 -12.70
CA GLN A 863 21.86 4.88 -12.74
C GLN A 863 22.57 4.81 -14.09
N ILE A 864 23.80 4.31 -14.07
CA ILE A 864 24.67 4.20 -15.24
C ILE A 864 24.21 3.04 -16.11
N LYS A 865 23.78 3.35 -17.32
CA LYS A 865 23.31 2.36 -18.31
C LYS A 865 24.47 1.76 -19.12
N SER A 866 25.41 2.59 -19.56
CA SER A 866 26.52 2.12 -20.41
C SER A 866 27.79 2.94 -20.26
N VAL A 867 28.93 2.25 -20.46
CA VAL A 867 30.25 2.84 -20.68
C VAL A 867 30.75 2.36 -22.03
N ASP A 868 30.83 3.28 -22.98
CA ASP A 868 31.20 3.03 -24.36
C ASP A 868 32.60 3.60 -24.65
N ILE A 869 33.41 2.85 -25.40
CA ILE A 869 34.74 3.27 -25.85
C ILE A 869 34.76 3.43 -27.37
N SER A 870 35.44 4.47 -27.87
CA SER A 870 35.44 4.86 -29.28
C SER A 870 35.86 3.75 -30.24
N ASN A 871 36.84 2.94 -29.84
CA ASN A 871 37.34 1.77 -30.56
C ASN A 871 37.92 0.76 -29.55
N THR A 872 37.85 -0.53 -29.88
CA THR A 872 38.48 -1.62 -29.10
C THR A 872 39.82 -2.08 -29.67
N LYS A 873 40.20 -1.57 -30.85
CA LYS A 873 41.47 -1.88 -31.53
C LYS A 873 42.12 -0.60 -32.04
N PHE A 874 43.42 -0.47 -31.81
CA PHE A 874 44.22 0.67 -32.23
C PHE A 874 45.50 0.19 -32.92
N GLU A 875 45.92 0.96 -33.92
CA GLU A 875 47.19 0.74 -34.60
C GLU A 875 48.32 1.39 -33.80
N TYR A 876 49.42 0.67 -33.63
CA TYR A 876 50.63 1.21 -33.01
C TYR A 876 51.26 2.24 -33.93
N THR A 877 51.24 3.51 -33.51
CA THR A 877 51.80 4.64 -34.29
C THR A 877 53.02 5.28 -33.62
N GLY A 878 53.47 4.76 -32.48
CA GLY A 878 54.50 5.36 -31.64
C GLY A 878 54.04 6.58 -30.82
N ASN A 879 52.82 7.07 -31.03
CA ASN A 879 52.19 8.13 -30.25
C ASN A 879 51.26 7.55 -29.17
N SER A 880 50.94 8.35 -28.15
CA SER A 880 49.96 7.95 -27.13
C SER A 880 48.56 7.78 -27.72
N ILE A 881 47.90 6.71 -27.31
CA ILE A 881 46.53 6.36 -27.69
C ILE A 881 45.62 6.71 -26.52
N THR A 882 44.57 7.49 -26.80
CA THR A 882 43.55 7.87 -25.81
C THR A 882 42.17 7.56 -26.38
N PRO A 883 41.59 6.37 -26.09
CA PRO A 883 40.21 6.08 -26.46
C PRO A 883 39.26 7.11 -25.86
N THR A 884 38.30 7.58 -26.64
CA THR A 884 37.22 8.41 -26.10
C THR A 884 36.26 7.51 -25.33
N VAL A 885 36.03 7.83 -24.07
CA VAL A 885 35.04 7.18 -23.21
C VAL A 885 33.77 8.03 -23.22
N THR A 886 32.61 7.39 -23.35
CA THR A 886 31.30 8.01 -23.20
C THR A 886 30.47 7.19 -22.23
N VAL A 887 29.97 7.82 -21.18
CA VAL A 887 29.14 7.19 -20.16
C VAL A 887 27.71 7.73 -20.33
N ASN A 888 26.70 6.86 -20.33
CA ASN A 888 25.29 7.26 -20.43
C ASN A 888 24.47 6.74 -19.24
N ASP A 889 23.49 7.52 -18.80
CA ASP A 889 22.48 7.13 -17.82
C ASP A 889 21.29 6.36 -18.46
N THR A 890 20.34 5.92 -17.65
CA THR A 890 19.13 5.19 -18.10
C THR A 890 18.18 6.01 -18.96
N ASP A 891 18.25 7.35 -18.88
CA ASP A 891 17.53 8.31 -19.73
C ASP A 891 18.19 8.53 -21.11
N ASP A 892 19.30 7.83 -21.39
CA ASP A 892 20.17 8.04 -22.56
C ASP A 892 20.85 9.43 -22.60
N LYS A 893 21.08 10.07 -21.44
CA LYS A 893 21.88 11.31 -21.33
C LYS A 893 23.34 10.98 -21.04
N VAL A 894 24.25 11.75 -21.63
CA VAL A 894 25.69 11.61 -21.42
C VAL A 894 26.08 12.16 -20.05
N ILE A 895 26.73 11.33 -19.23
CA ILE A 895 27.28 11.72 -17.93
C ILE A 895 28.57 12.49 -18.15
N SER A 896 28.70 13.64 -17.47
CA SER A 896 29.86 14.52 -17.54
C SER A 896 31.14 13.81 -17.11
N SER A 897 32.25 14.06 -17.81
CA SER A 897 33.57 13.50 -17.47
C SER A 897 34.12 14.00 -16.14
N GLU A 898 33.50 15.01 -15.52
CA GLU A 898 33.85 15.40 -14.16
C GLU A 898 33.50 14.33 -13.12
N TYR A 899 32.54 13.44 -13.40
CA TYR A 899 32.06 12.40 -12.48
C TYR A 899 32.74 11.04 -12.64
N TYR A 900 33.77 10.94 -13.47
CA TYR A 900 34.56 9.71 -13.58
C TYR A 900 36.00 10.01 -13.97
N THR A 901 36.86 9.04 -13.73
CA THR A 901 38.25 9.06 -14.16
C THR A 901 38.51 7.87 -15.09
N VAL A 902 39.37 8.06 -16.07
CA VAL A 902 39.76 7.01 -17.02
C VAL A 902 41.24 6.74 -16.81
N THR A 903 41.56 5.52 -16.41
CA THR A 903 42.94 5.05 -16.28
C THR A 903 43.17 3.83 -17.15
N TYR A 904 44.44 3.50 -17.38
CA TYR A 904 44.83 2.37 -18.21
C TYR A 904 45.68 1.41 -17.40
N ARG A 905 45.44 0.11 -17.56
CA ARG A 905 46.25 -0.95 -16.96
C ARG A 905 46.72 -1.89 -18.06
N ASN A 906 48.03 -2.14 -18.14
CA ASN A 906 48.54 -3.13 -19.09
C ASN A 906 48.19 -4.53 -18.56
N LYS A 907 47.45 -5.31 -19.35
CA LYS A 907 46.94 -6.62 -18.92
C LYS A 907 48.06 -7.66 -18.70
N ALA A 908 49.17 -7.54 -19.44
CA ALA A 908 50.29 -8.49 -19.34
C ALA A 908 51.14 -8.24 -18.09
N THR A 909 51.31 -6.98 -17.68
CA THR A 909 52.16 -6.63 -16.53
C THR A 909 51.37 -6.29 -15.27
N GLY A 910 50.05 -6.12 -15.37
CA GLY A 910 49.18 -5.68 -14.29
C GLY A 910 49.40 -4.23 -13.82
N LYS A 911 50.36 -3.50 -14.39
CA LYS A 911 50.72 -2.14 -13.95
C LYS A 911 49.80 -1.08 -14.57
N ALA A 912 49.40 -0.12 -13.74
CA ALA A 912 48.76 1.11 -14.19
C ALA A 912 49.74 1.93 -15.03
N VAL A 913 49.25 2.47 -16.15
CA VAL A 913 50.03 3.29 -17.08
C VAL A 913 49.29 4.60 -17.32
N ASN A 914 50.04 5.71 -17.38
CA ASN A 914 49.47 7.04 -17.58
C ASN A 914 48.99 7.27 -19.03
N GLU A 915 49.51 6.47 -19.97
CA GLU A 915 49.21 6.59 -21.39
C GLU A 915 49.46 5.24 -22.09
N VAL A 916 48.61 4.93 -23.07
CA VAL A 916 48.73 3.71 -23.86
C VAL A 916 49.67 3.99 -25.03
N LYS A 917 50.92 3.54 -24.92
CA LYS A 917 51.98 3.81 -25.92
C LYS A 917 52.52 2.57 -26.61
N GLU A 918 52.41 1.40 -26.02
CA GLU A 918 53.06 0.18 -26.51
C GLU A 918 52.05 -0.80 -27.12
N VAL A 919 52.57 -1.76 -27.89
CA VAL A 919 51.78 -2.88 -28.42
C VAL A 919 51.37 -3.77 -27.26
N GLY A 920 50.09 -4.13 -27.19
CA GLY A 920 49.58 -4.97 -26.11
C GLY A 920 48.08 -4.79 -25.86
N THR A 921 47.57 -5.60 -24.93
CA THR A 921 46.19 -5.52 -24.46
C THR A 921 46.15 -4.65 -23.20
N TYR A 922 45.30 -3.63 -23.22
CA TYR A 922 45.11 -2.71 -22.11
C TYR A 922 43.68 -2.76 -21.61
N GLU A 923 43.52 -2.61 -20.31
CA GLU A 923 42.25 -2.41 -19.64
C GLU A 923 42.02 -0.91 -19.46
N VAL A 924 40.94 -0.41 -20.04
CA VAL A 924 40.42 0.93 -19.81
C VAL A 924 39.54 0.86 -18.58
N VAL A 925 40.03 1.42 -17.48
CA VAL A 925 39.36 1.41 -16.18
C VAL A 925 38.67 2.75 -16.00
N VAL A 926 37.32 2.72 -15.98
CA VAL A 926 36.49 3.89 -15.75
C VAL A 926 35.97 3.84 -14.33
N THR A 927 36.52 4.69 -13.46
CA THR A 927 36.17 4.75 -12.04
C THR A 927 35.30 5.96 -11.78
N PHE A 928 34.09 5.73 -11.26
CA PHE A 928 33.11 6.79 -10.99
C PHE A 928 33.40 7.51 -9.67
N LYS A 929 33.00 8.77 -9.57
CA LYS A 929 33.21 9.62 -8.38
C LYS A 929 32.10 10.65 -8.19
N ASP A 930 32.15 11.31 -7.03
CA ASP A 930 31.22 12.35 -6.58
C ASP A 930 29.76 11.88 -6.55
N LEU A 931 28.97 12.16 -7.59
CA LEU A 931 27.55 11.76 -7.70
C LEU A 931 27.36 10.27 -8.05
N TYR A 932 28.43 9.59 -8.46
CA TYR A 932 28.41 8.21 -8.91
C TYR A 932 29.47 7.38 -8.19
N GLU A 933 29.26 6.08 -8.10
CA GLU A 933 30.23 5.13 -7.54
C GLU A 933 30.33 3.82 -8.32
N GLY A 934 31.38 3.06 -8.03
CA GLY A 934 31.73 1.83 -8.73
C GLY A 934 32.73 2.04 -9.86
N GLN A 935 32.95 0.97 -10.63
CA GLN A 935 33.94 0.94 -11.70
C GLN A 935 33.49 0.02 -12.83
N VAL A 936 33.76 0.43 -14.07
CA VAL A 936 33.58 -0.43 -15.26
C VAL A 936 34.91 -0.59 -15.99
N VAL A 937 35.24 -1.83 -16.33
CA VAL A 937 36.47 -2.16 -17.06
C VAL A 937 36.14 -2.59 -18.49
N LYS A 938 36.80 -1.97 -19.46
CA LYS A 938 36.74 -2.35 -20.89
C LYS A 938 38.13 -2.72 -21.39
N GLN A 939 38.19 -3.49 -22.48
CA GLN A 939 39.47 -3.91 -23.08
C GLN A 939 39.70 -3.25 -24.42
N ILE A 940 40.95 -2.84 -24.66
CA ILE A 940 41.46 -2.37 -25.95
C ILE A 940 42.74 -3.14 -26.31
N VAL A 941 43.01 -3.27 -27.61
CA VAL A 941 44.22 -3.92 -28.14
C VAL A 941 44.97 -2.94 -29.03
N VAL A 942 46.28 -2.80 -28.82
CA VAL A 942 47.19 -2.04 -29.69
C VAL A 942 48.06 -3.02 -30.47
N GLU A 943 47.99 -2.98 -31.80
CA GLU A 943 48.70 -3.92 -32.68
C GLU A 943 49.51 -3.22 -33.78
N ASN A 944 50.64 -3.82 -34.18
CA ASN A 944 51.55 -3.29 -35.19
C ASN A 944 51.14 -3.79 -36.59
N THR A 945 50.86 -2.87 -37.52
CA THR A 945 50.37 -3.18 -38.87
C THR A 945 51.48 -3.43 -39.91
N ASN A 946 52.75 -3.22 -39.55
CA ASN A 946 53.88 -3.41 -40.47
C ASN A 946 54.59 -4.76 -40.26
N LYS A 947 54.10 -5.81 -40.95
CA LYS A 947 54.95 -6.87 -41.51
C LYS A 947 54.36 -7.40 -42.83
N PRO A 948 55.16 -7.64 -43.88
CA PRO A 948 54.67 -7.91 -45.24
C PRO A 948 54.09 -9.32 -45.38
N SER A 949 53.12 -9.46 -46.29
CA SER A 949 52.54 -10.72 -46.75
C SER A 949 53.39 -11.36 -47.86
N ASN A 950 53.62 -12.68 -47.82
CA ASN A 950 53.59 -13.60 -48.98
C ASN A 950 53.67 -15.12 -48.59
N PRO A 951 53.51 -16.13 -49.49
CA PRO A 951 52.33 -17.02 -49.52
C PRO A 951 52.62 -18.56 -49.54
N LYS A 952 51.56 -19.38 -49.33
CA LYS A 952 51.42 -20.88 -49.52
C LYS A 952 52.34 -21.75 -48.63
N THR A 953 52.03 -22.96 -48.13
CA THR A 953 51.03 -24.05 -48.24
C THR A 953 51.37 -24.98 -47.05
N ASP A 954 50.47 -25.53 -46.24
CA ASP A 954 49.77 -26.81 -46.45
C ASP A 954 48.72 -27.02 -45.32
N ASN A 955 47.64 -27.71 -45.68
CA ASN A 955 46.50 -28.07 -44.83
C ASN A 955 46.78 -29.44 -44.15
N PRO A 956 46.19 -29.81 -42.98
CA PRO A 956 44.76 -30.10 -42.91
C PRO A 956 44.02 -29.68 -41.61
N ASN A 957 42.70 -29.45 -41.77
CA ASN A 957 41.60 -29.43 -40.78
C ASN A 957 41.42 -28.19 -39.88
N VAL A 958 40.35 -27.41 -40.13
CA VAL A 958 39.03 -27.46 -39.44
C VAL A 958 38.11 -26.32 -39.95
N GLY A 959 36.94 -26.71 -40.48
CA GLY A 959 35.64 -26.01 -40.46
C GLY A 959 35.53 -24.51 -40.78
N GLY A 960 35.38 -24.15 -42.06
CA GLY A 960 34.98 -22.80 -42.49
C GLY A 960 33.48 -22.50 -42.31
N LYS A 961 33.13 -21.31 -41.79
CA LYS A 961 31.78 -20.74 -41.85
C LYS A 961 31.79 -19.50 -42.75
N VAL A 962 31.02 -19.58 -43.83
CA VAL A 962 30.93 -18.62 -44.95
C VAL A 962 30.42 -17.25 -44.46
N SER A 963 31.16 -16.17 -44.72
CA SER A 963 30.68 -14.79 -44.46
C SER A 963 29.77 -14.32 -45.60
N ALA A 964 28.47 -14.23 -45.32
CA ALA A 964 27.48 -13.75 -46.27
C ALA A 964 27.56 -12.22 -46.45
N LYS A 965 27.79 -11.77 -47.69
CA LYS A 965 27.79 -10.36 -48.09
C LYS A 965 26.40 -9.74 -47.86
N VAL A 966 26.29 -8.74 -46.97
CA VAL A 966 25.01 -8.10 -46.62
C VAL A 966 24.40 -7.37 -47.83
N THR A 967 23.30 -7.92 -48.35
CA THR A 967 22.55 -7.38 -49.51
C THR A 967 21.73 -6.13 -49.15
N LYS A 968 21.60 -5.19 -50.10
CA LYS A 968 20.84 -3.94 -49.89
C LYS A 968 19.35 -4.26 -49.63
N PRO A 969 18.71 -3.63 -48.62
CA PRO A 969 17.30 -3.85 -48.32
C PRO A 969 16.35 -3.51 -49.46
N ALA A 970 15.23 -4.23 -49.54
CA ALA A 970 14.15 -3.95 -50.47
C ALA A 970 13.57 -2.53 -50.25
N LYS A 971 13.05 -1.94 -51.33
CA LYS A 971 12.43 -0.60 -51.30
C LYS A 971 11.16 -0.62 -50.46
N VAL A 972 11.05 0.28 -49.48
CA VAL A 972 9.89 0.39 -48.58
C VAL A 972 8.62 0.72 -49.36
N LYS A 973 7.55 -0.06 -49.15
CA LYS A 973 6.23 0.08 -49.78
C LYS A 973 5.17 0.57 -48.77
N GLY A 974 4.06 1.11 -49.27
CA GLY A 974 2.90 1.47 -48.44
C GLY A 974 3.11 2.68 -47.51
N VAL A 975 3.98 3.63 -47.88
CA VAL A 975 4.19 4.84 -47.08
C VAL A 975 2.93 5.73 -47.12
N SER A 976 2.29 5.87 -45.97
CA SER A 976 1.13 6.74 -45.75
C SER A 976 1.45 7.83 -44.74
N ALA A 977 0.79 8.98 -44.86
CA ALA A 977 0.90 10.08 -43.92
C ALA A 977 -0.50 10.63 -43.61
N LYS A 978 -0.78 10.91 -42.35
CA LYS A 978 -2.04 11.49 -41.85
C LYS A 978 -1.74 12.79 -41.10
N ASN A 979 -2.53 13.83 -41.38
CA ASN A 979 -2.49 15.08 -40.62
C ASN A 979 -3.24 14.92 -39.30
N ASN A 980 -2.59 15.26 -38.19
CA ASN A 980 -3.20 15.24 -36.86
C ASN A 980 -3.51 16.66 -36.37
N LYS A 981 -4.03 16.79 -35.14
CA LYS A 981 -4.15 18.07 -34.41
C LYS A 981 -2.74 18.55 -33.96
N LYS A 982 -2.61 19.81 -33.53
CA LYS A 982 -1.38 20.43 -32.98
C LYS A 982 -0.15 20.40 -33.91
N LYS A 983 -0.29 20.76 -35.19
CA LYS A 983 0.84 20.93 -36.13
C LYS A 983 1.71 19.65 -36.27
N SER A 984 1.08 18.47 -36.43
CA SER A 984 1.80 17.19 -36.46
C SER A 984 1.32 16.21 -37.56
N LEU A 985 2.21 15.29 -37.97
CA LEU A 985 1.95 14.26 -38.97
C LEU A 985 2.26 12.86 -38.42
N THR A 986 1.35 11.90 -38.58
CA THR A 986 1.64 10.47 -38.39
C THR A 986 2.04 9.86 -39.73
N VAL A 987 3.22 9.26 -39.81
CA VAL A 987 3.71 8.54 -41.00
C VAL A 987 3.82 7.05 -40.67
N LYS A 988 3.25 6.19 -41.51
CA LYS A 988 3.29 4.72 -41.38
C LYS A 988 3.77 4.08 -42.68
N TRP A 989 4.38 2.90 -42.59
CA TRP A 989 4.77 2.09 -43.75
C TRP A 989 4.74 0.59 -43.46
N ARG A 990 4.74 -0.23 -44.52
CA ARG A 990 4.82 -1.69 -44.36
C ARG A 990 6.22 -2.09 -43.90
N LYS A 991 6.30 -3.02 -42.94
CA LYS A 991 7.55 -3.56 -42.40
C LYS A 991 8.32 -4.29 -43.52
N VAL A 992 9.63 -4.08 -43.60
CA VAL A 992 10.55 -4.79 -44.49
C VAL A 992 11.29 -5.82 -43.64
N ASN A 993 11.20 -7.09 -44.01
CA ASN A 993 11.77 -8.20 -43.23
C ASN A 993 13.31 -8.19 -43.28
N GLY A 994 13.94 -8.55 -42.15
CA GLY A 994 15.40 -8.70 -42.02
C GLY A 994 16.21 -7.39 -42.04
N VAL A 995 15.63 -6.26 -41.64
CA VAL A 995 16.32 -4.94 -41.60
C VAL A 995 16.48 -4.46 -40.16
N LYS A 996 17.56 -3.70 -39.88
CA LYS A 996 17.83 -3.16 -38.53
C LYS A 996 16.99 -1.92 -38.22
N GLY A 997 16.53 -1.19 -39.25
CA GLY A 997 15.65 -0.05 -39.09
C GLY A 997 15.38 0.72 -40.38
N TYR A 998 14.83 1.92 -40.23
CA TYR A 998 14.43 2.81 -41.32
C TYR A 998 15.05 4.19 -41.15
N GLN A 999 15.26 4.88 -42.27
CA GLN A 999 15.45 6.31 -42.30
C GLN A 999 14.24 6.94 -42.97
N LEU A 1000 13.64 7.91 -42.31
CA LEU A 1000 12.58 8.75 -42.84
C LEU A 1000 13.15 10.13 -43.12
N ARG A 1001 12.96 10.64 -44.34
CA ARG A 1001 13.30 12.01 -44.69
C ARG A 1001 12.07 12.82 -45.06
N TYR A 1002 12.02 14.07 -44.63
CA TYR A 1002 10.93 14.99 -44.97
C TYR A 1002 11.43 16.40 -45.24
N ALA A 1003 10.77 17.09 -46.17
CA ALA A 1003 11.08 18.47 -46.55
C ALA A 1003 9.83 19.18 -47.08
N THR A 1004 9.80 20.50 -47.01
CA THR A 1004 8.79 21.32 -47.70
C THR A 1004 9.08 21.46 -49.20
N ASN A 1005 10.32 21.18 -49.62
CA ASN A 1005 10.75 21.21 -51.02
C ASN A 1005 10.47 19.87 -51.73
N LYS A 1006 9.77 19.90 -52.88
CA LYS A 1006 9.44 18.70 -53.67
C LYS A 1006 10.69 17.92 -54.12
N LYS A 1007 11.84 18.56 -54.33
CA LYS A 1007 13.11 17.92 -54.71
C LYS A 1007 13.88 17.35 -53.50
N MET A 1008 13.34 17.44 -52.28
CA MET A 1008 13.99 16.98 -51.02
C MET A 1008 15.34 17.65 -50.70
N LYS A 1009 15.58 18.85 -51.23
CA LYS A 1009 16.72 19.68 -50.85
C LYS A 1009 16.57 20.10 -49.38
N LYS A 1010 17.64 19.97 -48.58
CA LYS A 1010 17.67 20.24 -47.12
C LYS A 1010 16.63 19.42 -46.32
N ALA A 1011 16.37 18.18 -46.73
CA ALA A 1011 15.45 17.31 -46.00
C ALA A 1011 15.99 16.93 -44.61
N LYS A 1012 15.15 17.01 -43.58
CA LYS A 1012 15.46 16.47 -42.26
C LYS A 1012 15.35 14.95 -42.32
N ILE A 1013 16.35 14.25 -41.78
CA ILE A 1013 16.42 12.78 -41.77
C ILE A 1013 16.33 12.30 -40.32
N ILE A 1014 15.43 11.35 -40.07
CA ILE A 1014 15.22 10.71 -38.77
C ILE A 1014 15.48 9.21 -38.95
N THR A 1015 16.23 8.61 -38.03
CA THR A 1015 16.44 7.16 -37.98
C THR A 1015 15.51 6.56 -36.92
N ILE A 1016 14.83 5.46 -37.25
CA ILE A 1016 13.85 4.81 -36.36
C ILE A 1016 13.81 3.30 -36.63
N THR A 1017 13.59 2.49 -35.60
CA THR A 1017 13.46 1.03 -35.72
C THR A 1017 12.01 0.59 -35.97
N LYS A 1018 11.03 1.29 -35.38
CA LYS A 1018 9.58 1.09 -35.57
C LYS A 1018 9.12 1.52 -36.98
N ASN A 1019 8.01 0.97 -37.49
CA ASN A 1019 7.43 1.28 -38.82
C ASN A 1019 6.37 2.40 -38.83
N LYS A 1020 6.34 3.21 -37.76
CA LYS A 1020 5.44 4.35 -37.54
C LYS A 1020 6.21 5.47 -36.83
N LEU A 1021 5.98 6.72 -37.23
CA LEU A 1021 6.55 7.91 -36.57
C LEU A 1021 5.52 9.04 -36.52
N VAL A 1022 5.49 9.80 -35.41
CA VAL A 1022 4.73 11.05 -35.30
C VAL A 1022 5.70 12.23 -35.30
N ILE A 1023 5.62 13.09 -36.31
CA ILE A 1023 6.45 14.28 -36.47
C ILE A 1023 5.67 15.48 -35.91
N LYS A 1024 6.13 16.07 -34.81
CA LYS A 1024 5.49 17.20 -34.11
C LYS A 1024 6.15 18.54 -34.48
N LYS A 1025 5.54 19.66 -34.07
CA LYS A 1025 6.04 21.04 -34.24
C LYS A 1025 6.31 21.45 -35.72
N LEU A 1026 5.43 21.07 -36.64
CA LEU A 1026 5.54 21.41 -38.07
C LEU A 1026 4.88 22.75 -38.44
N ALA A 1027 5.36 23.42 -39.48
CA ALA A 1027 4.66 24.59 -40.03
C ALA A 1027 3.42 24.14 -40.84
N LYS A 1028 2.42 25.01 -41.01
CA LYS A 1028 1.23 24.75 -41.85
C LYS A 1028 1.57 24.81 -43.35
N LYS A 1029 2.45 23.91 -43.81
CA LYS A 1029 2.99 23.84 -45.17
C LYS A 1029 2.78 22.45 -45.77
N LYS A 1030 3.00 22.32 -47.08
CA LYS A 1030 3.02 21.02 -47.77
C LYS A 1030 4.38 20.37 -47.55
N TYR A 1031 4.38 19.15 -47.05
CA TYR A 1031 5.57 18.32 -46.83
C TYR A 1031 5.61 17.15 -47.78
N TYR A 1032 6.81 16.77 -48.17
CA TYR A 1032 7.13 15.59 -48.95
C TYR A 1032 7.94 14.64 -48.07
N ILE A 1033 7.58 13.36 -48.04
CA ILE A 1033 8.13 12.35 -47.13
C ILE A 1033 8.59 11.12 -47.94
N GLN A 1034 9.73 10.55 -47.58
CA GLN A 1034 10.24 9.27 -48.11
C GLN A 1034 10.86 8.44 -46.98
N VAL A 1035 10.81 7.12 -47.13
CA VAL A 1035 11.39 6.18 -46.16
C VAL A 1035 12.27 5.17 -46.89
N CYS A 1036 13.45 4.83 -46.36
CA CYS A 1036 14.26 3.71 -46.82
C CYS A 1036 14.63 2.80 -45.64
N ALA A 1037 14.65 1.49 -45.84
CA ALA A 1037 15.15 0.55 -44.85
C ALA A 1037 16.69 0.46 -44.91
N TYR A 1038 17.34 0.11 -43.81
CA TYR A 1038 18.78 -0.17 -43.79
C TYR A 1038 19.08 -1.45 -43.00
N LYS A 1039 20.08 -2.19 -43.48
CA LYS A 1039 20.77 -3.25 -42.72
C LYS A 1039 22.09 -2.69 -42.21
N VAL A 1040 22.70 -3.39 -41.28
CA VAL A 1040 24.03 -3.08 -40.77
C VAL A 1040 24.94 -4.21 -41.23
N ASN A 1041 26.09 -3.89 -41.82
CA ASN A 1041 27.07 -4.91 -42.19
C ASN A 1041 27.90 -5.33 -40.96
N SER A 1042 28.76 -6.33 -41.11
CA SER A 1042 29.67 -6.84 -40.06
C SER A 1042 30.57 -5.76 -39.43
N ASN A 1043 30.69 -4.59 -40.06
CA ASN A 1043 31.53 -3.48 -39.63
C ASN A 1043 30.69 -2.30 -39.10
N GLY A 1044 29.43 -2.52 -38.70
CA GLY A 1044 28.57 -1.48 -38.12
C GLY A 1044 28.03 -0.44 -39.12
N LYS A 1045 28.38 -0.50 -40.40
CA LYS A 1045 28.00 0.50 -41.42
C LYS A 1045 26.59 0.24 -41.98
N LYS A 1046 25.76 1.29 -42.00
CA LYS A 1046 24.37 1.23 -42.52
C LYS A 1046 24.35 1.06 -44.04
N VAL A 1047 23.97 -0.12 -44.51
CA VAL A 1047 23.71 -0.42 -45.92
C VAL A 1047 22.24 -0.09 -46.22
N LYS A 1048 22.00 1.06 -46.85
CA LYS A 1048 20.65 1.61 -47.11
C LYS A 1048 20.06 1.09 -48.41
N GLY A 1049 18.77 0.77 -48.38
CA GLY A 1049 17.95 0.45 -49.55
C GLY A 1049 17.51 1.69 -50.32
N LYS A 1050 16.82 1.51 -51.44
CA LYS A 1050 16.26 2.62 -52.23
C LYS A 1050 15.16 3.36 -51.44
N TRP A 1051 15.12 4.69 -51.53
CA TRP A 1051 14.04 5.51 -50.97
C TRP A 1051 12.67 5.16 -51.57
N SER A 1052 11.63 5.15 -50.75
CA SER A 1052 10.24 4.92 -51.16
C SER A 1052 9.76 5.93 -52.19
N ALA A 1053 8.58 5.69 -52.79
CA ALA A 1053 7.86 6.75 -53.48
C ALA A 1053 7.60 7.94 -52.54
N LYS A 1054 7.63 9.14 -53.09
CA LYS A 1054 7.48 10.39 -52.35
C LYS A 1054 6.02 10.61 -51.99
N LYS A 1055 5.70 10.66 -50.70
CA LYS A 1055 4.35 10.97 -50.22
C LYS A 1055 4.25 12.47 -49.90
N ALA A 1056 3.29 13.15 -50.50
CA ALA A 1056 3.01 14.56 -50.21
C ALA A 1056 1.80 14.69 -49.28
N ILE A 1057 1.87 15.58 -48.29
CA ILE A 1057 0.77 15.90 -47.39
C ILE A 1057 0.83 17.36 -46.92
N LYS A 1058 -0.32 18.04 -46.82
CA LYS A 1058 -0.42 19.41 -46.29
C LYS A 1058 -0.80 19.37 -44.82
N VAL A 1059 0.00 20.03 -43.97
CA VAL A 1059 -0.33 20.20 -42.54
C VAL A 1059 -1.40 21.30 -42.44
N LYS A 1060 -2.58 20.97 -41.92
CA LYS A 1060 -3.76 21.87 -41.90
C LYS A 1060 -4.10 22.39 -40.49
N LYS A 1061 -3.97 21.55 -39.46
CA LYS A 1061 -4.42 21.83 -38.09
C LYS A 1061 -3.24 22.12 -37.18
#